data_AF-W6U5W6-F1
#
_entry.id   AF-W6U5W6-F1
#
_cell.length_a   1.000
_cell.length_b   1.000
_cell.length_c   1.000
_cell.angle_alpha   90.00
_cell.angle_beta   90.00
_cell.angle_gamma   90.00
#
_symmetry.space_group_name_H-M   'P 1'
#
loop_
_entity.id
_entity.type
_entity.pdbx_description
1 polymer ?
#
loop_
_entity_poly.entity_id
_entity_poly.type
_entity_poly.pdbx_seq_one_letter_code
_entity_poly.pdbx_strand_id
1 'polypeptide(L)'
;MNVDCSQGRDLDFFTSPNKSGATESPKAVKQEKRKVRAGLVKALFATFGWRVFIAGLFKLGHDICLLCGPIIFKRLLNFLQPESTEPMWHGYVYAFLMFLTAFIQSLMLHQYFRKQTLVGMDMRTVVISAVYRKSLRLSAAARCESTTGEITNLMSLDAYRFFMLMLNFHIFWSGPLQVTVAIYLLWKELGPSVLAGVALLLVMIPINTMVAKKSKVLQEKQLKTTDKRIKLISEILNGIRVLKLYAWEPSFIQEVGSIREKELSYLRKFLYLDCSITFVFTCIPTLVALATFATYILSSPENFFTAEKAFVSLSLLNILRFPLFMFPTLLSNLVQAYVSVRRVTKFLVNTELDPVAVSHEDTPGVAAVIENGTLAWGSDSEPALQKTKLHRKGFVYEQVKWKINVVKFIDMLMYADGTQELSDFREFPPSPSVDFTSPNKSGATESPKAVKQEKRKVRAGLVKALFATFGWRVFIAGLFKLGHDICLLCGPIIFKRLLNFLQPESTEPMWHGYVYAFLMFLTAFIQSLMLHQYFRKQTLVGMDMRTVVISAVYRKSLRLSAAARCESTTGEITNLMSLDAYRFFMLMLNFHIFWSGPLQVTVAIYLLWKELGPSVLAGVALLLVMIPINTMVAKKSKVLQEKQLKTTDKRIKLISEILNGIRVLKLYAWEPSFIQEVGSIREKELSYLRKFLYLDCSITFVFTCIPTLVALATFATYILSSPENFFTAEKAFVSLSLLNILRFPLFMFPTLLSNLVQAYVSVRRVTKFLVNTELDPVAVSHEDTPGVAAVIENGTLAWGSDSEPALQK
;
A
#
# COMPACT_ATOMS: atom_id res chain seq x y z
N MET A 1 2.92 -43.95 19.90
CA MET A 1 4.36 -43.92 19.55
C MET A 1 4.54 -42.89 18.45
N ASN A 2 4.96 -41.69 18.84
CA ASN A 2 5.39 -40.62 17.94
C ASN A 2 6.72 -41.02 17.31
N VAL A 3 6.86 -40.86 15.99
CA VAL A 3 8.17 -40.82 15.34
C VAL A 3 8.40 -39.38 14.90
N ASP A 4 9.20 -38.69 15.70
CA ASP A 4 9.80 -37.40 15.41
C ASP A 4 10.63 -37.51 14.14
N CYS A 5 10.33 -36.67 13.15
CA CYS A 5 11.18 -36.47 11.98
C CYS A 5 11.80 -35.07 12.04
N SER A 6 12.67 -34.88 13.04
CA SER A 6 13.55 -33.71 13.10
C SER A 6 14.87 -34.06 13.79
N GLN A 7 15.86 -34.53 13.02
CA GLN A 7 17.30 -34.26 13.21
C GLN A 7 18.13 -35.13 12.26
N GLY A 8 19.11 -34.51 11.60
CA GLY A 8 20.08 -35.17 10.75
C GLY A 8 21.01 -34.14 10.10
N ARG A 9 21.91 -33.57 10.92
CA ARG A 9 23.08 -32.82 10.46
C ARG A 9 24.20 -33.82 10.10
N ASP A 10 24.92 -33.46 9.04
CA ASP A 10 26.33 -33.75 8.72
C ASP A 10 26.95 -35.06 9.25
N LEU A 11 27.25 -35.99 8.34
CA LEU A 11 28.39 -36.90 8.45
C LEU A 11 28.78 -37.42 7.07
N ASP A 12 29.96 -36.99 6.62
CA ASP A 12 30.72 -37.56 5.51
C ASP A 12 31.15 -38.99 5.84
N PHE A 13 30.87 -39.96 4.97
CA PHE A 13 31.70 -41.16 4.83
C PHE A 13 31.60 -41.74 3.42
N PHE A 14 32.76 -41.98 2.82
CA PHE A 14 32.99 -42.47 1.45
C PHE A 14 33.04 -44.01 1.40
N THR A 15 32.85 -44.55 0.17
CA THR A 15 33.11 -45.90 -0.38
C THR A 15 31.94 -46.90 -0.35
N SER A 16 31.53 -47.66 -1.39
CA SER A 16 31.70 -47.79 -2.87
C SER A 16 30.80 -49.01 -3.30
N PRO A 17 30.70 -49.46 -4.57
CA PRO A 17 29.97 -48.91 -5.73
C PRO A 17 28.91 -49.88 -6.32
N ASN A 18 28.30 -49.46 -7.44
CA ASN A 18 27.52 -50.22 -8.45
C ASN A 18 25.98 -50.30 -8.33
N LYS A 19 25.25 -49.42 -9.05
CA LYS A 19 24.85 -49.64 -10.47
C LYS A 19 24.02 -48.45 -11.02
N SER A 20 24.46 -47.94 -12.16
CA SER A 20 23.71 -47.21 -13.20
C SER A 20 22.63 -46.21 -12.77
N GLY A 21 23.07 -45.03 -12.30
CA GLY A 21 22.29 -43.80 -12.42
C GLY A 21 23.25 -42.73 -12.92
N ALA A 22 22.99 -42.15 -14.09
CA ALA A 22 23.76 -41.01 -14.56
C ALA A 22 23.57 -39.86 -13.56
N THR A 23 24.53 -39.69 -12.64
CA THR A 23 24.60 -38.50 -11.79
C THR A 23 24.89 -37.32 -12.71
N GLU A 24 23.84 -36.59 -13.08
CA GLU A 24 23.98 -35.34 -13.80
C GLU A 24 24.92 -34.41 -13.02
N SER A 25 26.00 -33.97 -13.68
CA SER A 25 26.96 -33.08 -13.04
C SER A 25 26.26 -31.84 -12.46
N PRO A 26 26.70 -31.28 -11.31
CA PRO A 26 26.10 -30.07 -10.73
C PRO A 26 26.09 -28.87 -11.69
N LYS A 27 26.94 -28.91 -12.74
CA LYS A 27 26.99 -27.93 -13.83
C LYS A 27 25.85 -28.12 -14.85
N ALA A 28 25.48 -29.36 -15.18
CA ALA A 28 24.37 -29.68 -16.09
C ALA A 28 23.01 -29.28 -15.50
N VAL A 29 22.75 -29.63 -14.23
CA VAL A 29 21.53 -29.23 -13.49
C VAL A 29 21.43 -27.70 -13.36
N LYS A 30 22.56 -27.00 -13.20
CA LYS A 30 22.60 -25.53 -13.22
C LYS A 30 22.31 -24.95 -14.61
N GLN A 31 22.78 -25.59 -15.69
CA GLN A 31 22.53 -25.18 -17.07
C GLN A 31 21.07 -25.37 -17.47
N GLU A 32 20.44 -26.48 -17.10
CA GLU A 32 19.04 -26.75 -17.40
C GLU A 32 18.11 -25.80 -16.64
N LYS A 33 18.35 -25.60 -15.34
CA LYS A 33 17.63 -24.59 -14.53
C LYS A 33 17.81 -23.17 -15.09
N ARG A 34 18.92 -22.86 -15.77
CA ARG A 34 19.16 -21.58 -16.45
C ARG A 34 18.40 -21.48 -17.78
N LYS A 35 18.34 -22.56 -18.57
CA LYS A 35 17.53 -22.65 -19.80
C LYS A 35 16.03 -22.45 -19.52
N VAL A 36 15.49 -23.08 -18.47
CA VAL A 36 14.05 -22.96 -18.17
C VAL A 36 13.67 -21.58 -17.61
N ARG A 37 14.56 -20.92 -16.84
CA ARG A 37 14.37 -19.51 -16.41
C ARG A 37 14.37 -18.54 -17.58
N ALA A 38 15.27 -18.74 -18.54
CA ALA A 38 15.25 -17.99 -19.79
C ALA A 38 13.94 -18.21 -20.55
N GLY A 39 13.33 -19.41 -20.45
CA GLY A 39 12.05 -19.76 -21.05
C GLY A 39 10.86 -18.88 -20.60
N LEU A 40 10.62 -18.73 -19.28
CA LEU A 40 9.48 -17.94 -18.80
C LEU A 40 9.58 -16.46 -19.19
N VAL A 41 10.77 -15.85 -19.02
CA VAL A 41 10.99 -14.46 -19.38
C VAL A 41 10.85 -14.27 -20.89
N LYS A 42 11.45 -15.16 -21.69
CA LYS A 42 11.33 -15.13 -23.15
C LYS A 42 9.88 -15.29 -23.60
N ALA A 43 9.11 -16.19 -23.00
CA ALA A 43 7.69 -16.37 -23.31
C ALA A 43 6.88 -15.09 -23.02
N LEU A 44 7.09 -14.47 -21.85
CA LEU A 44 6.38 -13.24 -21.50
C LEU A 44 6.75 -12.07 -22.42
N PHE A 45 8.01 -11.93 -22.80
CA PHE A 45 8.43 -10.92 -23.79
C PHE A 45 7.91 -11.24 -25.19
N ALA A 46 7.82 -12.50 -25.60
CA ALA A 46 7.23 -12.88 -26.88
C ALA A 46 5.72 -12.56 -26.92
N THR A 47 4.99 -12.78 -25.81
CA THR A 47 3.55 -12.51 -25.74
C THR A 47 3.21 -11.02 -25.60
N PHE A 48 3.96 -10.28 -24.75
CA PHE A 48 3.61 -8.91 -24.38
C PHE A 48 4.53 -7.84 -24.96
N GLY A 49 5.69 -8.22 -25.52
CA GLY A 49 6.75 -7.30 -25.93
C GLY A 49 6.30 -6.22 -26.91
N TRP A 50 5.45 -6.57 -27.89
CA TRP A 50 4.90 -5.57 -28.82
C TRP A 50 4.01 -4.53 -28.12
N ARG A 51 3.19 -4.95 -27.15
CA ARG A 51 2.35 -4.02 -26.38
C ARG A 51 3.19 -3.11 -25.47
N VAL A 52 4.25 -3.67 -24.86
CA VAL A 52 5.25 -2.91 -24.09
C VAL A 52 5.96 -1.91 -24.98
N PHE A 53 6.37 -2.29 -26.19
CA PHE A 53 7.03 -1.40 -27.15
C PHE A 53 6.13 -0.20 -27.50
N ILE A 54 4.85 -0.44 -27.83
CA ILE A 54 3.89 0.63 -28.09
C ILE A 54 3.76 1.57 -26.88
N ALA A 55 3.67 1.04 -25.65
CA ALA A 55 3.66 1.88 -24.45
C ALA A 55 4.94 2.73 -24.33
N GLY A 56 6.09 2.16 -24.72
CA GLY A 56 7.37 2.87 -24.80
C GLY A 56 7.36 4.07 -25.75
N LEU A 57 6.67 3.98 -26.89
CA LEU A 57 6.52 5.12 -27.81
C LEU A 57 5.74 6.28 -27.18
N PHE A 58 4.67 5.99 -26.44
CA PHE A 58 3.95 7.02 -25.67
C PHE A 58 4.84 7.65 -24.60
N LYS A 59 5.68 6.85 -23.94
CA LYS A 59 6.65 7.37 -22.96
C LYS A 59 7.71 8.26 -23.61
N LEU A 60 8.22 7.86 -24.77
CA LEU A 60 9.17 8.67 -25.55
C LEU A 60 8.54 10.00 -25.98
N GLY A 61 7.31 9.97 -26.52
CA GLY A 61 6.58 11.18 -26.89
C GLY A 61 6.36 12.11 -25.70
N HIS A 62 6.00 11.57 -24.55
CA HIS A 62 5.93 12.33 -23.30
C HIS A 62 7.28 13.00 -22.95
N ASP A 63 8.39 12.26 -23.04
CA ASP A 63 9.72 12.75 -22.67
C ASP A 63 10.21 13.86 -23.60
N ILE A 64 9.91 13.74 -24.90
CA ILE A 64 10.18 14.79 -25.87
C ILE A 64 9.40 16.06 -25.50
N CYS A 65 8.09 15.97 -25.29
CA CYS A 65 7.28 17.13 -24.89
C CYS A 65 7.76 17.76 -23.58
N LEU A 66 8.13 16.94 -22.59
CA LEU A 66 8.67 17.40 -21.31
C LEU A 66 9.96 18.23 -21.49
N LEU A 67 10.86 17.80 -22.37
CA LEU A 67 12.13 18.47 -22.65
C LEU A 67 11.96 19.67 -23.60
N CYS A 68 10.95 19.67 -24.48
CA CYS A 68 10.60 20.83 -25.29
C CYS A 68 10.05 22.00 -24.46
N GLY A 69 9.38 21.71 -23.33
CA GLY A 69 8.78 22.72 -22.45
C GLY A 69 9.73 23.86 -22.09
N PRO A 70 10.90 23.60 -21.46
CA PRO A 70 11.90 24.62 -21.15
C PRO A 70 12.42 25.40 -22.35
N ILE A 71 12.50 24.79 -23.54
CA ILE A 71 13.01 25.43 -24.76
C ILE A 71 11.99 26.43 -25.33
N ILE A 72 10.72 26.02 -25.43
CA ILE A 72 9.64 26.92 -25.86
C ILE A 72 9.51 28.08 -24.87
N PHE A 73 9.63 27.75 -23.59
CA PHE A 73 9.59 28.71 -22.52
C PHE A 73 10.76 29.72 -22.57
N LYS A 74 11.97 29.29 -22.92
CA LYS A 74 13.12 30.17 -23.21
C LYS A 74 12.79 31.18 -24.30
N ARG A 75 12.23 30.71 -25.43
CA ARG A 75 11.83 31.57 -26.55
C ARG A 75 10.76 32.58 -26.16
N LEU A 76 9.78 32.16 -25.38
CA LEU A 76 8.75 33.06 -24.84
C LEU A 76 9.37 34.14 -23.94
N LEU A 77 10.33 33.79 -23.08
CA LEU A 77 10.99 34.78 -22.21
C LEU A 77 11.80 35.80 -23.00
N ASN A 78 12.46 35.39 -24.09
CA ASN A 78 13.21 36.32 -24.94
C ASN A 78 12.29 37.24 -25.74
N PHE A 79 11.17 36.71 -26.22
CA PHE A 79 10.12 37.53 -26.86
C PHE A 79 9.59 38.61 -25.90
N LEU A 80 9.47 38.31 -24.61
CA LEU A 80 8.95 39.23 -23.59
C LEU A 80 9.97 40.28 -23.10
N GLN A 81 11.23 40.25 -23.57
CA GLN A 81 12.21 41.28 -23.22
C GLN A 81 11.91 42.58 -23.99
N PRO A 82 12.05 43.77 -23.36
CA PRO A 82 11.75 45.07 -23.98
C PRO A 82 12.54 45.36 -25.28
N GLU A 83 13.71 44.74 -25.43
CA GLU A 83 14.61 44.89 -26.58
C GLU A 83 14.20 44.00 -27.78
N SER A 84 13.19 43.15 -27.62
CA SER A 84 12.72 42.25 -28.66
C SER A 84 12.03 43.00 -29.80
N THR A 85 12.53 42.82 -31.02
CA THR A 85 11.91 43.34 -32.25
C THR A 85 10.95 42.33 -32.89
N GLU A 86 10.67 41.21 -32.21
CA GLU A 86 9.83 40.14 -32.76
C GLU A 86 8.35 40.57 -32.87
N PRO A 87 7.67 40.26 -33.99
CA PRO A 87 6.24 40.54 -34.14
C PRO A 87 5.36 39.85 -33.08
N MET A 88 4.31 40.53 -32.62
CA MET A 88 3.39 40.04 -31.56
C MET A 88 2.81 38.64 -31.80
N TRP A 89 2.64 38.22 -33.05
CA TRP A 89 2.12 36.89 -33.37
C TRP A 89 3.05 35.75 -32.93
N HIS A 90 4.37 35.98 -32.85
CA HIS A 90 5.33 35.00 -32.32
C HIS A 90 5.03 34.67 -30.86
N GLY A 91 4.74 35.69 -30.04
CA GLY A 91 4.33 35.52 -28.64
C GLY A 91 3.08 34.65 -28.50
N TYR A 92 2.05 34.88 -29.32
CA TYR A 92 0.84 34.05 -29.34
C TYR A 92 1.13 32.60 -29.75
N VAL A 93 2.01 32.41 -30.75
CA VAL A 93 2.43 31.08 -31.19
C VAL A 93 3.21 30.35 -30.09
N TYR A 94 4.15 31.01 -29.40
CA TYR A 94 4.89 30.39 -28.29
C TYR A 94 3.97 30.02 -27.13
N ALA A 95 3.05 30.90 -26.75
CA ALA A 95 2.07 30.62 -25.70
C ALA A 95 1.15 29.43 -26.08
N PHE A 96 0.67 29.39 -27.32
CA PHE A 96 -0.13 28.27 -27.82
C PHE A 96 0.68 26.97 -27.87
N LEU A 97 1.92 27.01 -28.34
CA LEU A 97 2.82 25.85 -28.36
C LEU A 97 3.13 25.34 -26.95
N MET A 98 3.31 26.22 -25.95
CA MET A 98 3.46 25.81 -24.56
C MET A 98 2.23 25.06 -24.05
N PHE A 99 1.03 25.58 -24.30
CA PHE A 99 -0.22 24.92 -23.93
C PHE A 99 -0.37 23.56 -24.63
N LEU A 100 -0.17 23.53 -25.96
CA LEU A 100 -0.29 22.33 -26.76
C LEU A 100 0.71 21.25 -26.33
N THR A 101 1.95 21.64 -26.08
CA THR A 101 3.01 20.74 -25.60
C THR A 101 2.66 20.17 -24.23
N ALA A 102 2.17 20.99 -23.29
CA ALA A 102 1.75 20.52 -21.95
C ALA A 102 0.52 19.59 -22.02
N PHE A 103 -0.43 19.87 -22.91
CA PHE A 103 -1.60 19.03 -23.13
C PHE A 103 -1.23 17.68 -23.74
N ILE A 104 -0.42 17.68 -24.81
CA ILE A 104 0.08 16.45 -25.46
C ILE A 104 0.94 15.65 -24.48
N GLN A 105 1.84 16.31 -23.74
CA GLN A 105 2.63 15.67 -22.67
C GLN A 105 1.71 14.91 -21.71
N SER A 106 0.67 15.58 -21.19
CA SER A 106 -0.29 14.98 -20.26
C SER A 106 -1.02 13.80 -20.89
N LEU A 107 -1.51 13.95 -22.11
CA LEU A 107 -2.20 12.88 -22.85
C LEU A 107 -1.29 11.66 -23.06
N MET A 108 -0.07 11.87 -23.54
CA MET A 108 0.90 10.81 -23.79
C MET A 108 1.25 10.05 -22.52
N LEU A 109 1.45 10.76 -21.40
CA LEU A 109 1.74 10.14 -20.10
C LEU A 109 0.60 9.23 -19.63
N HIS A 110 -0.64 9.69 -19.74
CA HIS A 110 -1.81 8.94 -19.27
C HIS A 110 -2.14 7.77 -20.20
N GLN A 111 -1.94 7.90 -21.51
CA GLN A 111 -2.02 6.77 -22.44
C GLN A 111 -0.94 5.72 -22.16
N TYR A 112 0.29 6.17 -21.85
CA TYR A 112 1.38 5.30 -21.39
C TYR A 112 0.97 4.51 -20.14
N PHE A 113 0.55 5.19 -19.07
CA PHE A 113 0.18 4.53 -17.82
C PHE A 113 -0.98 3.55 -18.01
N ARG A 114 -1.99 3.92 -18.80
CA ARG A 114 -3.12 3.04 -19.10
C ARG A 114 -2.67 1.77 -19.81
N LYS A 115 -1.89 1.89 -20.89
CA LYS A 115 -1.40 0.73 -21.66
C LYS A 115 -0.49 -0.15 -20.80
N GLN A 116 0.42 0.46 -20.05
CA GLN A 116 1.38 -0.27 -19.23
C GLN A 116 0.71 -1.01 -18.06
N THR A 117 -0.28 -0.39 -17.42
CA THR A 117 -1.06 -1.01 -16.35
C THR A 117 -1.85 -2.22 -16.87
N LEU A 118 -2.46 -2.11 -18.06
CA LEU A 118 -3.16 -3.23 -18.69
C LEU A 118 -2.20 -4.39 -19.00
N VAL A 119 -1.04 -4.11 -19.60
CA VAL A 119 -0.02 -5.14 -19.88
C VAL A 119 0.47 -5.81 -18.60
N GLY A 120 0.78 -5.03 -17.56
CA GLY A 120 1.20 -5.59 -16.28
C GLY A 120 0.12 -6.46 -15.63
N MET A 121 -1.15 -6.09 -15.76
CA MET A 121 -2.28 -6.86 -15.24
C MET A 121 -2.51 -8.16 -16.02
N ASP A 122 -2.38 -8.12 -17.35
CA ASP A 122 -2.45 -9.30 -18.20
C ASP A 122 -1.29 -10.26 -17.88
N MET A 123 -0.08 -9.73 -17.70
CA MET A 123 1.10 -10.52 -17.30
C MET A 123 0.88 -11.21 -15.94
N ARG A 124 0.38 -10.47 -14.94
CA ARG A 124 -0.02 -11.04 -13.63
C ARG A 124 -1.06 -12.14 -13.80
N THR A 125 -2.05 -11.93 -14.66
CA THR A 125 -3.13 -12.90 -14.90
C THR A 125 -2.62 -14.18 -15.53
N VAL A 126 -1.75 -14.07 -16.55
CA VAL A 126 -1.15 -15.25 -17.21
C VAL A 126 -0.29 -16.05 -16.24
N VAL A 127 0.50 -15.39 -15.39
CA VAL A 127 1.30 -16.08 -14.35
C VAL A 127 0.39 -16.82 -13.37
N ILE A 128 -0.69 -16.20 -12.87
CA ILE A 128 -1.66 -16.87 -12.00
C ILE A 128 -2.27 -18.09 -12.68
N SER A 129 -2.72 -17.94 -13.94
CA SER A 129 -3.31 -19.03 -14.71
C SER A 129 -2.31 -20.17 -14.96
N ALA A 130 -1.04 -19.87 -15.22
CA ALA A 130 0.01 -20.88 -15.40
C ALA A 130 0.28 -21.65 -14.10
N VAL A 131 0.43 -20.95 -12.98
CA VAL A 131 0.61 -21.58 -11.65
C VAL A 131 -0.61 -22.42 -11.30
N TYR A 132 -1.82 -21.95 -11.61
CA TYR A 132 -3.06 -22.68 -11.34
C TYR A 132 -3.15 -23.96 -12.16
N ARG A 133 -2.99 -23.89 -13.49
CA ARG A 133 -2.97 -25.08 -14.37
C ARG A 133 -1.91 -26.09 -13.94
N LYS A 134 -0.71 -25.62 -13.57
CA LYS A 134 0.36 -26.49 -13.08
C LYS A 134 -0.04 -27.21 -11.78
N SER A 135 -0.65 -26.50 -10.83
CA SER A 135 -1.05 -27.08 -9.53
C SER A 135 -2.01 -28.28 -9.67
N LEU A 136 -2.90 -28.24 -10.68
CA LEU A 136 -3.82 -29.33 -11.00
C LEU A 136 -3.11 -30.56 -11.59
N ARG A 137 -1.90 -30.42 -12.14
CA ARG A 137 -1.16 -31.51 -12.81
C ARG A 137 0.01 -32.07 -12.01
N LEU A 138 0.37 -31.45 -10.88
CA LEU A 138 1.48 -31.91 -10.04
C LEU A 138 1.33 -33.38 -9.60
N SER A 139 2.47 -34.09 -9.60
CA SER A 139 2.62 -35.42 -8.99
C SER A 139 2.41 -35.36 -7.47
N ALA A 140 2.18 -36.52 -6.85
CA ALA A 140 2.01 -36.62 -5.40
C ALA A 140 3.28 -36.17 -4.64
N ALA A 141 4.45 -36.65 -5.06
CA ALA A 141 5.74 -36.23 -4.50
C ALA A 141 5.98 -34.72 -4.64
N ALA A 142 5.77 -34.15 -5.84
CA ALA A 142 5.96 -32.71 -6.06
C ALA A 142 4.96 -31.84 -5.28
N ARG A 143 3.77 -32.37 -4.96
CA ARG A 143 2.78 -31.69 -4.12
C ARG A 143 3.20 -31.65 -2.66
N CYS A 144 3.89 -32.67 -2.15
CA CYS A 144 4.47 -32.64 -0.80
C CYS A 144 5.56 -31.56 -0.68
N GLU A 145 6.30 -31.26 -1.75
CA GLU A 145 7.31 -30.20 -1.77
C GLU A 145 6.74 -28.78 -1.92
N SER A 146 5.49 -28.63 -2.36
CA SER A 146 4.86 -27.33 -2.64
C SER A 146 3.56 -27.20 -1.86
N THR A 147 3.66 -26.58 -0.69
CA THR A 147 2.51 -26.41 0.21
C THR A 147 1.41 -25.53 -0.42
N THR A 148 0.15 -25.71 -0.01
CA THR A 148 -0.96 -24.84 -0.42
C THR A 148 -0.66 -23.36 -0.15
N GLY A 149 0.04 -23.07 0.96
CA GLY A 149 0.53 -21.73 1.30
C GLY A 149 1.54 -21.16 0.29
N GLU A 150 2.49 -21.97 -0.18
CA GLU A 150 3.45 -21.54 -1.21
C GLU A 150 2.78 -21.29 -2.55
N ILE A 151 1.84 -22.15 -2.97
CA ILE A 151 1.08 -21.99 -4.22
C ILE A 151 0.24 -20.70 -4.19
N THR A 152 -0.46 -20.45 -3.08
CA THR A 152 -1.23 -19.22 -2.90
C THR A 152 -0.33 -17.98 -2.86
N ASN A 153 0.86 -18.06 -2.27
CA ASN A 153 1.87 -17.00 -2.29
C ASN A 153 2.37 -16.70 -3.72
N LEU A 154 2.61 -17.75 -4.53
CA LEU A 154 3.01 -17.60 -5.94
C LEU A 154 1.93 -16.85 -6.75
N MET A 155 0.65 -17.17 -6.53
CA MET A 155 -0.48 -16.53 -7.21
C MET A 155 -0.80 -15.12 -6.70
N SER A 156 -0.47 -14.81 -5.45
CA SER A 156 -0.80 -13.52 -4.82
C SER A 156 0.38 -12.54 -4.89
N LEU A 157 1.46 -12.81 -4.16
CA LEU A 157 2.60 -11.91 -4.01
C LEU A 157 3.58 -11.99 -5.19
N ASP A 158 3.97 -13.19 -5.63
CA ASP A 158 4.92 -13.29 -6.75
C ASP A 158 4.34 -12.78 -8.06
N ALA A 159 3.11 -13.18 -8.41
CA ALA A 159 2.42 -12.68 -9.60
C ALA A 159 2.23 -11.14 -9.55
N TYR A 160 2.01 -10.56 -8.37
CA TYR A 160 1.87 -9.10 -8.23
C TYR A 160 3.20 -8.35 -8.48
N ARG A 161 4.35 -8.94 -8.16
CA ARG A 161 5.66 -8.30 -8.41
C ARG A 161 5.95 -8.11 -9.90
N PHE A 162 5.44 -8.97 -10.77
CA PHE A 162 5.49 -8.76 -12.22
C PHE A 162 4.75 -7.49 -12.62
N PHE A 163 3.52 -7.31 -12.12
CA PHE A 163 2.74 -6.10 -12.33
C PHE A 163 3.47 -4.84 -11.83
N MET A 164 4.05 -4.90 -10.62
CA MET A 164 4.76 -3.76 -10.02
C MET A 164 6.01 -3.35 -10.80
N LEU A 165 6.75 -4.32 -11.36
CA LEU A 165 7.86 -4.02 -12.27
C LEU A 165 7.35 -3.35 -13.55
N MET A 166 6.25 -3.84 -14.12
CA MET A 166 5.72 -3.31 -15.38
C MET A 166 5.29 -1.86 -15.28
N LEU A 167 4.63 -1.43 -14.19
CA LEU A 167 4.12 -0.05 -14.05
C LEU A 167 5.14 1.04 -14.40
N ASN A 168 6.41 0.83 -14.04
CA ASN A 168 7.48 1.81 -14.23
C ASN A 168 8.63 1.30 -15.11
N PHE A 169 8.44 0.19 -15.82
CA PHE A 169 9.49 -0.47 -16.60
C PHE A 169 10.25 0.47 -17.56
N HIS A 170 9.55 1.38 -18.24
CA HIS A 170 10.19 2.26 -19.21
C HIS A 170 11.14 3.30 -18.61
N ILE A 171 11.08 3.55 -17.30
CA ILE A 171 12.02 4.47 -16.62
C ILE A 171 13.47 3.92 -16.69
N PHE A 172 13.69 2.62 -16.90
CA PHE A 172 15.05 2.08 -17.05
C PHE A 172 15.84 2.70 -18.21
N TRP A 173 15.20 3.00 -19.34
CA TRP A 173 15.84 3.68 -20.49
C TRP A 173 15.47 5.16 -20.55
N SER A 174 14.22 5.51 -20.22
CA SER A 174 13.71 6.88 -20.22
C SER A 174 14.42 7.74 -19.17
N GLY A 175 14.69 7.21 -17.97
CA GLY A 175 15.38 7.95 -16.90
C GLY A 175 16.78 8.41 -17.31
N PRO A 176 17.68 7.50 -17.75
CA PRO A 176 18.98 7.89 -18.28
C PRO A 176 18.90 8.86 -19.47
N LEU A 177 17.96 8.65 -20.41
CA LEU A 177 17.76 9.56 -21.54
C LEU A 177 17.38 10.97 -21.06
N GLN A 178 16.40 11.08 -20.16
CA GLN A 178 15.97 12.35 -19.56
C GLN A 178 17.12 13.04 -18.83
N VAL A 179 17.92 12.29 -18.06
CA VAL A 179 19.07 12.83 -17.32
C VAL A 179 20.13 13.37 -18.29
N THR A 180 20.52 12.59 -19.29
CA THR A 180 21.53 12.99 -20.26
C THR A 180 21.12 14.22 -21.05
N VAL A 181 19.90 14.26 -21.59
CA VAL A 181 19.43 15.40 -22.38
C VAL A 181 19.25 16.64 -21.50
N ALA A 182 18.73 16.52 -20.27
CA ALA A 182 18.59 17.67 -19.38
C ALA A 182 19.95 18.23 -18.92
N ILE A 183 20.95 17.38 -18.64
CA ILE A 183 22.33 17.85 -18.34
C ILE A 183 22.94 18.53 -19.57
N TYR A 184 22.75 17.99 -20.78
CA TYR A 184 23.23 18.62 -22.01
C TYR A 184 22.61 20.00 -22.24
N LEU A 185 21.29 20.14 -22.05
CA LEU A 185 20.61 21.43 -22.15
C LEU A 185 21.09 22.41 -21.07
N LEU A 186 21.25 21.95 -19.83
CA LEU A 186 21.82 22.77 -18.76
C LEU A 186 23.25 23.23 -19.07
N TRP A 187 24.08 22.36 -19.65
CA TRP A 187 25.45 22.70 -20.05
C TRP A 187 25.46 23.79 -21.11
N LYS A 188 24.48 23.79 -22.04
CA LYS A 188 24.33 24.90 -23.00
C LYS A 188 23.97 26.23 -22.34
N GLU A 189 23.21 26.21 -21.25
CA GLU A 189 22.77 27.44 -20.56
C GLU A 189 23.83 28.00 -19.59
N LEU A 190 24.50 27.13 -18.83
CA LEU A 190 25.35 27.51 -17.68
C LEU A 190 26.80 27.02 -17.79
N GLY A 191 27.16 26.32 -18.86
CA GLY A 191 28.51 25.80 -19.08
C GLY A 191 28.95 24.79 -18.00
N PRO A 192 30.25 24.78 -17.63
CA PRO A 192 30.80 23.85 -16.64
C PRO A 192 30.20 23.94 -15.23
N SER A 193 29.54 25.05 -14.89
CA SER A 193 28.91 25.29 -13.58
C SER A 193 27.88 24.22 -13.20
N VAL A 194 27.28 23.57 -14.20
CA VAL A 194 26.33 22.45 -14.03
C VAL A 194 26.94 21.29 -13.26
N LEU A 195 28.26 21.08 -13.34
CA LEU A 195 28.95 19.99 -12.65
C LEU A 195 28.83 20.10 -11.13
N ALA A 196 28.74 21.31 -10.57
CA ALA A 196 28.53 21.49 -9.13
C ALA A 196 27.17 20.93 -8.68
N GLY A 197 26.11 21.23 -9.44
CA GLY A 197 24.77 20.68 -9.21
C GLY A 197 24.70 19.16 -9.39
N VAL A 198 25.32 18.65 -10.46
CA VAL A 198 25.40 17.20 -10.74
C VAL A 198 26.19 16.47 -9.66
N ALA A 199 27.30 17.02 -9.18
CA ALA A 199 28.08 16.44 -8.10
C ALA A 199 27.25 16.28 -6.81
N LEU A 200 26.47 17.31 -6.46
CA LEU A 200 25.56 17.25 -5.31
C LEU A 200 24.48 16.17 -5.47
N LEU A 201 23.93 16.01 -6.68
CA LEU A 201 22.97 14.94 -6.99
C LEU A 201 23.61 13.54 -6.90
N LEU A 202 24.85 13.38 -7.36
CA LEU A 202 25.59 12.11 -7.29
C LEU A 202 25.90 11.72 -5.84
N VAL A 203 26.28 12.68 -4.98
CA VAL A 203 26.52 12.46 -3.54
C VAL A 203 25.26 11.97 -2.82
N MET A 204 24.06 12.31 -3.31
CA MET A 204 22.81 11.84 -2.70
C MET A 204 22.54 10.36 -2.95
N ILE A 205 23.04 9.77 -4.04
CA ILE A 205 22.85 8.34 -4.34
C ILE A 205 23.39 7.42 -3.22
N PRO A 206 24.65 7.54 -2.75
CA PRO A 206 25.15 6.72 -1.65
C PRO A 206 24.47 7.03 -0.31
N ILE A 207 24.17 8.31 -0.01
CA ILE A 207 23.45 8.70 1.21
C ILE A 207 22.09 8.00 1.27
N ASN A 208 21.32 8.08 0.18
CA ASN A 208 20.01 7.42 0.06
C ASN A 208 20.13 5.90 0.23
N THR A 209 21.17 5.30 -0.34
CA THR A 209 21.40 3.85 -0.24
C THR A 209 21.72 3.44 1.20
N MET A 210 22.56 4.20 1.91
CA MET A 210 22.89 3.95 3.32
C MET A 210 21.67 4.10 4.22
N VAL A 211 20.89 5.16 4.02
CA VAL A 211 19.65 5.40 4.76
C VAL A 211 18.64 4.29 4.51
N ALA A 212 18.40 3.92 3.25
CA ALA A 212 17.46 2.85 2.89
C ALA A 212 17.83 1.50 3.55
N LYS A 213 19.13 1.15 3.59
CA LYS A 213 19.63 -0.04 4.29
C LYS A 213 19.32 0.02 5.79
N LYS A 214 19.60 1.14 6.46
CA LYS A 214 19.29 1.33 7.89
C LYS A 214 17.79 1.30 8.17
N SER A 215 16.99 1.97 7.34
CA SER A 215 15.52 1.98 7.43
C SER A 215 14.96 0.56 7.33
N LYS A 216 15.45 -0.24 6.37
CA LYS A 216 15.06 -1.65 6.24
C LYS A 216 15.36 -2.48 7.49
N VAL A 217 16.56 -2.34 8.06
CA VAL A 217 16.94 -3.07 9.28
C VAL A 217 16.06 -2.67 10.47
N LEU A 218 15.77 -1.39 10.64
CA LEU A 218 14.88 -0.90 11.70
C LEU A 218 13.45 -1.38 11.51
N GLN A 219 12.95 -1.37 10.26
CA GLN A 219 11.62 -1.85 9.91
C GLN A 219 11.48 -3.37 10.17
N GLU A 220 12.48 -4.17 9.80
CA GLU A 220 12.49 -5.61 10.09
C GLU A 220 12.48 -5.90 11.60
N LYS A 221 13.28 -5.17 12.39
CA LYS A 221 13.28 -5.30 13.85
C LYS A 221 11.93 -4.89 14.45
N GLN A 222 11.32 -3.82 13.95
CA GLN A 222 10.00 -3.37 14.36
C GLN A 222 8.94 -4.44 14.07
N LEU A 223 8.85 -4.93 12.83
CA LEU A 223 7.87 -5.96 12.44
C LEU A 223 8.01 -7.23 13.29
N LYS A 224 9.24 -7.75 13.47
CA LYS A 224 9.49 -8.92 14.34
C LYS A 224 9.02 -8.72 15.78
N THR A 225 9.18 -7.50 16.31
CA THR A 225 8.76 -7.19 17.69
C THR A 225 7.24 -7.04 17.77
N THR A 226 6.62 -6.44 16.75
CA THR A 226 5.16 -6.36 16.62
C THR A 226 4.54 -7.75 16.56
N ASP A 227 5.11 -8.69 15.81
CA ASP A 227 4.63 -10.07 15.70
C ASP A 227 4.67 -10.79 17.06
N LYS A 228 5.78 -10.64 17.80
CA LYS A 228 5.90 -11.16 19.17
C LYS A 228 4.81 -10.62 20.09
N ARG A 229 4.55 -9.30 20.03
CA ARG A 229 3.49 -8.66 20.83
C ARG A 229 2.10 -9.21 20.49
N ILE A 230 1.78 -9.33 19.20
CA ILE A 230 0.47 -9.82 18.75
C ILE A 230 0.27 -11.27 19.19
N LYS A 231 1.29 -12.12 19.00
CA LYS A 231 1.25 -13.52 19.44
C LYS A 231 1.01 -13.63 20.94
N LEU A 232 1.79 -12.91 21.75
CA LEU A 232 1.63 -12.91 23.21
C LEU A 232 0.24 -12.45 23.66
N ILE A 233 -0.30 -11.38 23.05
CA ILE A 233 -1.66 -10.92 23.36
C ILE A 233 -2.70 -12.00 23.02
N SER A 234 -2.55 -12.71 21.90
CA SER A 234 -3.46 -13.80 21.54
C SER A 234 -3.41 -14.94 22.55
N GLU A 235 -2.22 -15.30 23.03
CA GLU A 235 -2.03 -16.33 24.07
C GLU A 235 -2.67 -15.91 25.39
N ILE A 236 -2.47 -14.65 25.81
CA ILE A 236 -3.10 -14.07 27.02
C ILE A 236 -4.63 -14.12 26.92
N LEU A 237 -5.21 -13.75 25.77
CA LEU A 237 -6.66 -13.73 25.60
C LEU A 237 -7.26 -15.14 25.59
N ASN A 238 -6.59 -16.11 24.96
CA ASN A 238 -7.01 -17.50 24.95
C ASN A 238 -6.88 -18.15 26.34
N GLY A 239 -5.84 -17.80 27.10
CA GLY A 239 -5.56 -18.31 28.45
C GLY A 239 -6.10 -17.45 29.60
N ILE A 240 -6.98 -16.47 29.32
CA ILE A 240 -7.30 -15.40 30.28
C ILE A 240 -7.84 -15.91 31.61
N ARG A 241 -8.59 -17.01 31.63
CA ARG A 241 -9.16 -17.58 32.87
C ARG A 241 -8.06 -18.06 33.82
N VAL A 242 -7.03 -18.71 33.29
CA VAL A 242 -5.89 -19.21 34.07
C VAL A 242 -5.08 -18.03 34.61
N LEU A 243 -4.80 -17.03 33.77
CA LEU A 243 -4.06 -15.84 34.20
C LEU A 243 -4.75 -15.12 35.36
N LYS A 244 -6.08 -14.97 35.29
CA LYS A 244 -6.88 -14.39 36.37
C LYS A 244 -6.85 -15.23 37.64
N LEU A 245 -6.95 -16.55 37.51
CA LEU A 245 -6.96 -17.46 38.67
C LEU A 245 -5.68 -17.36 39.50
N TYR A 246 -4.52 -17.18 38.84
CA TYR A 246 -3.22 -17.05 39.51
C TYR A 246 -2.79 -15.60 39.75
N ALA A 247 -3.67 -14.61 39.48
CA ALA A 247 -3.35 -13.18 39.57
C ALA A 247 -2.09 -12.77 38.76
N TRP A 248 -1.81 -13.44 37.64
CA TRP A 248 -0.62 -13.19 36.81
C TRP A 248 -0.76 -11.99 35.88
N GLU A 249 -1.90 -11.29 35.86
CA GLU A 249 -2.12 -10.18 34.93
C GLU A 249 -1.06 -9.08 35.02
N PRO A 250 -0.61 -8.61 36.20
CA PRO A 250 0.41 -7.57 36.29
C PRO A 250 1.72 -7.96 35.59
N SER A 251 2.18 -9.19 35.77
CA SER A 251 3.40 -9.72 35.16
C SER A 251 3.29 -9.77 33.63
N PHE A 252 2.18 -10.29 33.11
CA PHE A 252 1.94 -10.32 31.66
C PHE A 252 1.74 -8.92 31.04
N ILE A 253 1.10 -7.99 31.77
CA ILE A 253 0.99 -6.58 31.36
C ILE A 253 2.38 -5.95 31.24
N GLN A 254 3.25 -6.20 32.22
CA GLN A 254 4.63 -5.69 32.20
C GLN A 254 5.42 -6.26 31.02
N GLU A 255 5.28 -7.55 30.73
CA GLU A 255 5.96 -8.18 29.60
C GLU A 255 5.48 -7.64 28.25
N VAL A 256 4.17 -7.49 28.06
CA VAL A 256 3.61 -6.82 26.86
C VAL A 256 4.11 -5.37 26.77
N GLY A 257 4.23 -4.68 27.90
CA GLY A 257 4.80 -3.33 28.00
C GLY A 257 6.25 -3.27 27.54
N SER A 258 7.11 -4.19 28.02
CA SER A 258 8.53 -4.23 27.68
C SER A 258 8.76 -4.49 26.18
N ILE A 259 7.96 -5.39 25.58
CA ILE A 259 7.96 -5.65 24.14
C ILE A 259 7.51 -4.40 23.38
N ARG A 260 6.47 -3.71 23.88
CA ARG A 260 5.94 -2.49 23.26
C ARG A 260 6.95 -1.34 23.30
N GLU A 261 7.70 -1.17 24.38
CA GLU A 261 8.76 -0.15 24.45
C GLU A 261 9.85 -0.40 23.41
N LYS A 262 10.30 -1.66 23.27
CA LYS A 262 11.25 -2.05 22.22
C LYS A 262 10.69 -1.76 20.82
N GLU A 263 9.43 -2.13 20.56
CA GLU A 263 8.73 -1.85 19.30
C GLU A 263 8.70 -0.35 18.99
N LEU A 264 8.28 0.47 19.96
CA LEU A 264 8.22 1.93 19.83
C LEU A 264 9.60 2.55 19.63
N SER A 265 10.65 2.00 20.26
CA SER A 265 12.02 2.49 20.08
C SER A 265 12.52 2.31 18.65
N TYR A 266 12.26 1.14 18.03
CA TYR A 266 12.63 0.88 16.64
C TYR A 266 11.83 1.75 15.69
N LEU A 267 10.52 1.86 15.93
CA LEU A 267 9.63 2.68 15.10
C LEU A 267 10.01 4.16 15.18
N ARG A 268 10.31 4.68 16.37
CA ARG A 268 10.77 6.06 16.55
C ARG A 268 12.08 6.34 15.82
N LYS A 269 13.07 5.44 15.93
CA LYS A 269 14.34 5.55 15.19
C LYS A 269 14.11 5.53 13.68
N PHE A 270 13.23 4.65 13.19
CA PHE A 270 12.84 4.57 11.78
C PHE A 270 12.23 5.90 11.30
N LEU A 271 11.30 6.47 12.07
CA LEU A 271 10.63 7.72 11.71
C LEU A 271 11.54 8.93 11.74
N TYR A 272 12.46 9.02 12.71
CA TYR A 272 13.47 10.08 12.70
C TYR A 272 14.34 10.01 11.44
N LEU A 273 14.75 8.79 11.06
CA LEU A 273 15.54 8.58 9.85
C LEU A 273 14.74 8.95 8.58
N ASP A 274 13.47 8.53 8.51
CA ASP A 274 12.55 8.79 7.39
C ASP A 274 12.24 10.29 7.22
N CYS A 275 11.91 10.99 8.30
CA CYS A 275 11.71 12.45 8.28
C CYS A 275 12.99 13.20 7.89
N SER A 276 14.16 12.75 8.38
CA SER A 276 15.43 13.39 8.05
C SER A 276 15.77 13.27 6.57
N ILE A 277 15.58 12.08 5.98
CA ILE A 277 15.88 11.89 4.56
C ILE A 277 14.87 12.61 3.67
N THR A 278 13.59 12.67 4.05
CA THR A 278 12.58 13.41 3.29
C THR A 278 12.83 14.92 3.35
N PHE A 279 13.30 15.43 4.50
CA PHE A 279 13.75 16.82 4.63
C PHE A 279 14.90 17.14 3.68
N VAL A 280 15.95 16.32 3.69
CA VAL A 280 17.09 16.45 2.78
C VAL A 280 16.56 16.48 1.34
N PHE A 281 15.79 15.48 0.91
CA PHE A 281 15.22 15.42 -0.44
C PHE A 281 14.39 16.64 -0.85
N THR A 282 13.67 17.25 0.08
CA THR A 282 12.87 18.44 -0.20
C THR A 282 13.77 19.66 -0.44
N CYS A 283 14.94 19.71 0.21
CA CYS A 283 15.91 20.80 0.07
C CYS A 283 16.90 20.60 -1.09
N ILE A 284 17.18 19.36 -1.52
CA ILE A 284 18.05 19.07 -2.69
C ILE A 284 17.77 19.97 -3.89
N PRO A 285 16.51 20.10 -4.35
CA PRO A 285 16.07 21.09 -5.33
C PRO A 285 16.78 22.44 -5.29
N THR A 286 16.69 23.07 -4.13
CA THR A 286 17.12 24.43 -3.85
C THR A 286 18.62 24.47 -3.67
N LEU A 287 19.21 23.46 -3.03
CA LEU A 287 20.66 23.35 -2.85
C LEU A 287 21.39 23.12 -4.18
N VAL A 288 20.84 22.31 -5.08
CA VAL A 288 21.41 22.07 -6.42
C VAL A 288 21.35 23.34 -7.26
N ALA A 289 20.21 24.04 -7.24
CA ALA A 289 20.07 25.32 -7.93
C ALA A 289 21.06 26.36 -7.37
N LEU A 290 21.13 26.49 -6.04
CA LEU A 290 22.06 27.40 -5.37
C LEU A 290 23.52 27.09 -5.72
N ALA A 291 23.94 25.83 -5.61
CA ALA A 291 25.30 25.42 -5.95
C ALA A 291 25.64 25.76 -7.41
N THR A 292 24.73 25.42 -8.34
CA THR A 292 24.93 25.66 -9.77
C THR A 292 25.03 27.16 -10.08
N PHE A 293 24.08 27.97 -9.58
CA PHE A 293 24.05 29.41 -9.84
C PHE A 293 25.19 30.15 -9.13
N ALA A 294 25.51 29.80 -7.90
CA ALA A 294 26.64 30.38 -7.18
C ALA A 294 27.96 30.11 -7.93
N THR A 295 28.18 28.87 -8.40
CA THR A 295 29.39 28.59 -9.22
C THR A 295 29.39 29.34 -10.54
N TYR A 296 28.24 29.51 -11.20
CA TYR A 296 28.14 30.28 -12.44
C TYR A 296 28.53 31.75 -12.24
N ILE A 297 27.97 32.39 -11.21
CA ILE A 297 28.21 33.81 -10.91
C ILE A 297 29.64 34.03 -10.41
N LEU A 298 30.17 33.13 -9.58
CA LEU A 298 31.51 33.30 -8.98
C LEU A 298 32.65 32.89 -9.92
N SER A 299 32.40 32.12 -10.98
CA SER A 299 33.46 31.60 -11.85
C SER A 299 34.03 32.64 -12.81
N SER A 300 33.26 33.63 -13.26
CA SER A 300 33.75 34.69 -14.14
C SER A 300 32.89 35.96 -14.01
N PRO A 301 33.49 37.16 -13.94
CA PRO A 301 32.76 38.43 -13.99
C PRO A 301 31.94 38.63 -15.28
N GLU A 302 32.30 37.95 -16.38
CA GLU A 302 31.62 38.05 -17.68
C GLU A 302 30.31 37.23 -17.75
N ASN A 303 30.03 36.40 -16.74
CA ASN A 303 28.85 35.56 -16.72
C ASN A 303 27.60 36.36 -16.35
N PHE A 304 26.90 36.89 -17.36
CA PHE A 304 25.60 37.55 -17.18
C PHE A 304 24.51 36.53 -16.83
N PHE A 305 24.02 36.61 -15.60
CA PHE A 305 22.93 35.78 -15.09
C PHE A 305 21.58 36.45 -15.35
N THR A 306 20.90 36.04 -16.42
CA THR A 306 19.59 36.58 -16.83
C THR A 306 18.43 35.79 -16.21
N ALA A 307 17.25 36.42 -16.13
CA ALA A 307 16.01 35.76 -15.68
C ALA A 307 15.70 34.51 -16.51
N GLU A 308 15.88 34.60 -17.83
CA GLU A 308 15.78 33.49 -18.78
C GLU A 308 16.66 32.30 -18.38
N LYS A 309 17.98 32.52 -18.21
CA LYS A 309 18.91 31.46 -17.79
C LYS A 309 18.50 30.83 -16.47
N ALA A 310 18.08 31.64 -15.50
CA ALA A 310 17.63 31.16 -14.20
C ALA A 310 16.42 30.22 -14.32
N PHE A 311 15.36 30.62 -15.04
CA PHE A 311 14.14 29.82 -15.11
C PHE A 311 14.24 28.58 -15.98
N VAL A 312 14.94 28.67 -17.12
CA VAL A 312 15.19 27.51 -17.96
C VAL A 312 15.98 26.47 -17.18
N SER A 313 17.01 26.91 -16.45
CA SER A 313 17.83 26.04 -15.61
C SER A 313 17.03 25.43 -14.45
N LEU A 314 16.20 26.22 -13.74
CA LEU A 314 15.33 25.69 -12.69
C LEU A 314 14.35 24.63 -13.23
N SER A 315 13.80 24.85 -14.43
CA SER A 315 12.89 23.91 -15.07
C SER A 315 13.59 22.60 -15.43
N LEU A 316 14.80 22.66 -16.00
CA LEU A 316 15.61 21.48 -16.30
C LEU A 316 16.08 20.74 -15.04
N LEU A 317 16.47 21.46 -14.00
CA LEU A 317 16.81 20.89 -12.69
C LEU A 317 15.60 20.20 -12.03
N ASN A 318 14.38 20.71 -12.22
CA ASN A 318 13.16 20.06 -11.76
C ASN A 318 12.91 18.73 -12.50
N ILE A 319 13.16 18.66 -13.81
CA ILE A 319 13.01 17.45 -14.63
C ILE A 319 13.96 16.34 -14.15
N LEU A 320 15.20 16.67 -13.80
CA LEU A 320 16.20 15.71 -13.33
C LEU A 320 15.82 14.95 -12.05
N ARG A 321 14.91 15.50 -11.24
CA ARG A 321 14.58 14.93 -9.92
C ARG A 321 13.82 13.62 -10.01
N PHE A 322 12.85 13.54 -10.92
CA PHE A 322 11.95 12.39 -11.00
C PHE A 322 12.70 11.08 -11.31
N PRO A 323 13.58 11.02 -12.34
CA PRO A 323 14.39 9.82 -12.59
C PRO A 323 15.25 9.41 -11.39
N LEU A 324 15.93 10.36 -10.77
CA LEU A 324 16.83 10.09 -9.63
C LEU A 324 16.07 9.56 -8.42
N PHE A 325 14.87 10.07 -8.17
CA PHE A 325 14.00 9.60 -7.08
C PHE A 325 13.41 8.21 -7.35
N MET A 326 13.02 7.94 -8.59
CA MET A 326 12.36 6.68 -8.94
C MET A 326 13.33 5.51 -9.07
N PHE A 327 14.59 5.76 -9.42
CA PHE A 327 15.58 4.73 -9.74
C PHE A 327 15.78 3.68 -8.61
N PRO A 328 15.93 4.05 -7.32
CA PRO A 328 16.06 3.07 -6.24
C PRO A 328 14.85 2.14 -6.11
N THR A 329 13.64 2.69 -6.24
CA THR A 329 12.39 1.92 -6.19
C THR A 329 12.29 0.95 -7.36
N LEU A 330 12.70 1.38 -8.56
CA LEU A 330 12.76 0.51 -9.74
C LEU A 330 13.71 -0.67 -9.55
N LEU A 331 14.91 -0.41 -9.02
CA LEU A 331 15.90 -1.45 -8.80
C LEU A 331 15.38 -2.48 -7.78
N SER A 332 14.73 -2.02 -6.71
CA SER A 332 14.06 -2.89 -5.74
C SER A 332 12.99 -3.76 -6.41
N ASN A 333 12.10 -3.17 -7.22
CA ASN A 333 11.06 -3.90 -7.93
C ASN A 333 11.64 -4.93 -8.93
N LEU A 334 12.74 -4.59 -9.61
CA LEU A 334 13.44 -5.51 -10.50
C LEU A 334 14.01 -6.71 -9.75
N VAL A 335 14.70 -6.48 -8.62
CA VAL A 335 15.24 -7.56 -7.78
C VAL A 335 14.12 -8.46 -7.26
N GLN A 336 13.01 -7.88 -6.80
CA GLN A 336 11.87 -8.64 -6.33
C GLN A 336 11.21 -9.47 -7.44
N ALA A 337 11.01 -8.89 -8.61
CA ALA A 337 10.50 -9.59 -9.79
C ALA A 337 11.45 -10.71 -10.24
N TYR A 338 12.76 -10.49 -10.18
CA TYR A 338 13.76 -11.52 -10.49
C TYR A 338 13.66 -12.73 -9.55
N VAL A 339 13.54 -12.50 -8.24
CA VAL A 339 13.32 -13.56 -7.25
C VAL A 339 12.00 -14.29 -7.54
N SER A 340 10.95 -13.56 -7.91
CA SER A 340 9.65 -14.13 -8.26
C SER A 340 9.67 -14.97 -9.53
N VAL A 341 10.36 -14.53 -10.58
CA VAL A 341 10.64 -15.34 -11.78
C VAL A 341 11.30 -16.65 -11.36
N ARG A 342 12.34 -16.60 -10.52
CA ARG A 342 13.02 -17.81 -10.04
C ARG A 342 12.08 -18.78 -9.32
N ARG A 343 11.20 -18.28 -8.44
CA ARG A 343 10.25 -19.10 -7.67
C ARG A 343 9.17 -19.70 -8.56
N VAL A 344 8.55 -18.88 -9.41
CA VAL A 344 7.54 -19.33 -10.38
C VAL A 344 8.14 -20.36 -11.34
N THR A 345 9.32 -20.10 -11.91
CA THR A 345 10.00 -21.07 -12.78
C THR A 345 10.31 -22.37 -12.05
N LYS A 346 10.81 -22.32 -10.80
CA LYS A 346 11.07 -23.55 -10.03
C LYS A 346 9.79 -24.39 -9.93
N PHE A 347 8.68 -23.76 -9.57
CA PHE A 347 7.38 -24.42 -9.43
C PHE A 347 6.85 -24.98 -10.77
N LEU A 348 6.97 -24.23 -11.87
CA LEU A 348 6.50 -24.66 -13.19
C LEU A 348 7.28 -25.85 -13.76
N VAL A 349 8.46 -26.17 -13.22
CA VAL A 349 9.29 -27.31 -13.65
C VAL A 349 9.07 -28.56 -12.80
N ASN A 350 8.35 -28.46 -11.68
CA ASN A 350 8.04 -29.62 -10.85
C ASN A 350 7.36 -30.74 -11.66
N THR A 351 7.57 -31.99 -11.27
CA THR A 351 7.06 -33.16 -12.00
C THR A 351 5.54 -33.17 -12.07
N GLU A 352 5.01 -33.40 -13.27
CA GLU A 352 3.58 -33.57 -13.52
C GLU A 352 3.24 -35.07 -13.54
N LEU A 353 1.97 -35.38 -13.29
CA LEU A 353 1.41 -36.69 -13.63
C LEU A 353 1.38 -36.83 -15.14
N ASP A 354 1.83 -37.99 -15.64
CA ASP A 354 1.72 -38.31 -17.05
C ASP A 354 0.24 -38.60 -17.39
N PRO A 355 -0.40 -37.78 -18.25
CA PRO A 355 -1.79 -38.00 -18.64
C PRO A 355 -1.98 -39.28 -19.47
N VAL A 356 -0.90 -39.89 -19.99
CA VAL A 356 -0.94 -41.11 -20.81
C VAL A 356 -0.64 -42.37 -19.98
N ALA A 357 -0.38 -42.23 -18.67
CA ALA A 357 -0.09 -43.38 -17.80
C ALA A 357 -1.25 -44.39 -17.66
N VAL A 358 -2.47 -44.00 -18.04
CA VAL A 358 -3.66 -44.87 -18.04
C VAL A 358 -4.36 -44.74 -19.39
N SER A 359 -4.62 -45.88 -20.05
CA SER A 359 -5.47 -45.93 -21.26
C SER A 359 -6.94 -46.00 -20.84
N HIS A 360 -7.80 -45.23 -21.52
CA HIS A 360 -9.25 -45.21 -21.32
C HIS A 360 -9.95 -45.99 -22.45
N GLU A 361 -9.48 -47.21 -22.73
CA GLU A 361 -10.08 -48.10 -23.73
C GLU A 361 -11.36 -48.73 -23.18
N ASP A 362 -12.45 -48.58 -23.94
CA ASP A 362 -13.76 -49.11 -23.57
C ASP A 362 -13.84 -50.60 -23.96
N THR A 363 -13.28 -51.45 -23.09
CA THR A 363 -13.27 -52.90 -23.28
C THR A 363 -14.55 -53.51 -22.71
N PRO A 364 -15.45 -54.10 -23.52
CA PRO A 364 -16.73 -54.60 -23.03
C PRO A 364 -16.57 -55.62 -21.90
N GLY A 365 -17.20 -55.35 -20.75
CA GLY A 365 -17.25 -56.27 -19.61
C GLY A 365 -16.03 -56.27 -18.68
N VAL A 366 -15.05 -55.37 -18.88
CA VAL A 366 -13.87 -55.24 -18.02
C VAL A 366 -13.79 -53.82 -17.48
N ALA A 367 -13.75 -53.66 -16.15
CA ALA A 367 -13.77 -52.34 -15.52
C ALA A 367 -12.37 -51.70 -15.39
N ALA A 368 -11.33 -52.53 -15.21
CA ALA A 368 -9.93 -52.08 -15.15
C ALA A 368 -8.97 -53.26 -15.39
N VAL A 369 -7.85 -52.99 -16.06
CA VAL A 369 -6.76 -53.95 -16.31
C VAL A 369 -5.43 -53.34 -15.89
N ILE A 370 -4.66 -54.06 -15.07
CA ILE A 370 -3.26 -53.73 -14.75
C ILE A 370 -2.43 -54.98 -15.02
N GLU A 371 -1.51 -54.88 -15.99
CA GLU A 371 -0.62 -55.98 -16.36
C GLU A 371 0.83 -55.60 -16.10
N ASN A 372 1.51 -56.35 -15.22
CA ASN A 372 2.91 -56.13 -14.84
C ASN A 372 3.21 -54.70 -14.38
N GLY A 373 2.23 -54.03 -13.77
CA GLY A 373 2.35 -52.65 -13.32
C GLY A 373 3.37 -52.50 -12.18
N THR A 374 4.20 -51.45 -12.27
CA THR A 374 5.08 -51.00 -11.18
C THR A 374 4.72 -49.56 -10.84
N LEU A 375 4.27 -49.32 -9.61
CA LEU A 375 3.74 -48.02 -9.17
C LEU A 375 4.58 -47.51 -7.99
N ALA A 376 4.99 -46.25 -8.06
CA ALA A 376 5.80 -45.58 -7.05
C ALA A 376 5.25 -44.17 -6.75
N TRP A 377 5.58 -43.62 -5.59
CA TRP A 377 5.12 -42.29 -5.17
C TRP A 377 5.95 -41.14 -5.76
N GLY A 378 7.21 -41.41 -6.08
CA GLY A 378 8.15 -40.54 -6.78
C GLY A 378 9.07 -41.34 -7.68
N SER A 379 9.80 -40.64 -8.57
CA SER A 379 10.76 -41.27 -9.49
C SER A 379 11.89 -42.01 -8.77
N ASP A 380 12.24 -41.54 -7.58
CA ASP A 380 13.38 -42.03 -6.80
C ASP A 380 12.93 -42.83 -5.57
N SER A 381 11.61 -42.99 -5.37
CA SER A 381 11.07 -43.79 -4.27
C SER A 381 11.01 -45.25 -4.65
N GLU A 382 11.27 -46.14 -3.69
CA GLU A 382 10.99 -47.56 -3.89
C GLU A 382 9.52 -47.77 -4.33
N PRO A 383 9.28 -48.63 -5.33
CA PRO A 383 7.95 -48.86 -5.85
C PRO A 383 7.07 -49.47 -4.78
N ALA A 384 5.98 -48.77 -4.47
CA ALA A 384 4.98 -49.19 -3.50
C ALA A 384 4.22 -50.45 -3.96
N LEU A 385 4.12 -50.68 -5.28
CA LEU A 385 3.56 -51.88 -5.87
C LEU A 385 4.46 -52.36 -7.03
N GLN A 386 4.78 -53.65 -7.07
CA GLN A 386 5.57 -54.27 -8.14
C GLN A 386 4.85 -55.50 -8.72
N LYS A 387 4.93 -55.66 -10.05
CA LYS A 387 4.51 -56.88 -10.79
C LYS A 387 3.08 -57.33 -10.48
N THR A 388 2.14 -56.40 -10.39
CA THR A 388 0.72 -56.73 -10.18
C THR A 388 0.06 -57.15 -11.48
N LYS A 389 -0.67 -58.27 -11.43
CA LYS A 389 -1.65 -58.68 -12.47
C LYS A 389 -3.04 -58.60 -11.85
N LEU A 390 -3.88 -57.69 -12.35
CA LEU A 390 -5.24 -57.51 -11.87
C LEU A 390 -6.19 -57.38 -13.07
N HIS A 391 -7.09 -58.36 -13.22
CA HIS A 391 -8.20 -58.33 -14.17
C HIS A 391 -9.51 -58.39 -13.38
N ARG A 392 -10.36 -57.36 -13.46
CA ARG A 392 -11.63 -57.32 -12.70
C ARG A 392 -12.84 -57.26 -13.64
N LYS A 393 -13.63 -58.34 -13.65
CA LYS A 393 -14.95 -58.44 -14.28
C LYS A 393 -16.05 -58.19 -13.23
N GLY A 394 -17.22 -57.71 -13.70
CA GLY A 394 -18.40 -57.24 -12.94
C GLY A 394 -18.56 -57.71 -11.48
N PHE A 395 -18.86 -56.78 -10.59
CA PHE A 395 -18.98 -57.04 -9.15
C PHE A 395 -20.36 -57.59 -8.73
N VAL A 396 -20.34 -58.65 -7.91
CA VAL A 396 -21.20 -58.82 -6.73
C VAL A 396 -20.25 -59.17 -5.57
N TYR A 397 -20.40 -58.52 -4.41
CA TYR A 397 -19.50 -58.68 -3.26
C TYR A 397 -19.65 -60.06 -2.61
N GLU A 398 -18.55 -60.81 -2.50
CA GLU A 398 -18.34 -61.72 -1.37
C GLU A 398 -16.84 -61.97 -1.12
N GLN A 399 -16.43 -61.66 0.11
CA GLN A 399 -15.19 -62.01 0.82
C GLN A 399 -13.82 -61.89 0.09
N VAL A 400 -13.04 -60.87 0.47
CA VAL A 400 -11.56 -60.93 0.39
C VAL A 400 -10.91 -60.37 1.66
N LYS A 401 -10.37 -61.29 2.48
CA LYS A 401 -9.28 -61.10 3.46
C LYS A 401 -7.95 -61.15 2.68
N TRP A 402 -6.93 -60.29 2.74
CA TRP A 402 -6.57 -59.11 3.54
C TRP A 402 -5.44 -58.31 2.85
N LYS A 403 -5.34 -57.01 3.19
CA LYS A 403 -4.15 -56.10 3.21
C LYS A 403 -3.53 -55.74 1.84
N ILE A 404 -3.67 -54.56 1.23
CA ILE A 404 -4.04 -53.21 1.66
C ILE A 404 -5.17 -52.76 0.74
N ASN A 405 -6.29 -52.45 1.36
CA ASN A 405 -7.55 -52.14 0.71
C ASN A 405 -7.37 -50.93 -0.22
N VAL A 406 -7.48 -51.09 -1.55
CA VAL A 406 -7.54 -49.96 -2.50
C VAL A 406 -8.74 -49.05 -2.17
N VAL A 407 -9.78 -49.60 -1.55
CA VAL A 407 -10.93 -48.85 -1.03
C VAL A 407 -10.59 -48.12 0.27
N LYS A 408 -9.79 -48.70 1.19
CA LYS A 408 -9.21 -47.95 2.33
C LYS A 408 -8.09 -47.03 1.90
N PHE A 409 -7.46 -47.23 0.77
CA PHE A 409 -6.48 -46.31 0.22
C PHE A 409 -7.22 -45.11 -0.37
N ILE A 410 -8.34 -45.33 -1.05
CA ILE A 410 -9.25 -44.26 -1.46
C ILE A 410 -9.89 -43.59 -0.23
N ASP A 411 -10.42 -44.34 0.76
CA ASP A 411 -10.98 -43.79 1.99
C ASP A 411 -9.92 -43.10 2.86
N MET A 412 -8.69 -43.61 2.97
CA MET A 412 -7.58 -42.99 3.70
C MET A 412 -6.99 -41.81 2.93
N LEU A 413 -7.05 -41.80 1.59
CA LEU A 413 -6.74 -40.63 0.77
C LEU A 413 -7.85 -39.56 0.86
N MET A 414 -9.08 -39.95 1.23
CA MET A 414 -10.22 -39.07 1.54
C MET A 414 -10.29 -38.64 3.02
N TYR A 415 -9.70 -39.39 3.95
CA TYR A 415 -9.76 -39.16 5.41
C TYR A 415 -8.38 -38.90 6.08
N ALA A 416 -7.34 -38.61 5.32
CA ALA A 416 -6.06 -38.15 5.88
C ALA A 416 -6.05 -36.64 6.19
N ASP A 417 -7.08 -36.18 6.91
CA ASP A 417 -6.95 -35.02 7.79
C ASP A 417 -7.75 -35.37 9.06
N GLY A 418 -7.02 -35.65 10.14
CA GLY A 418 -7.63 -36.05 11.39
C GLY A 418 -8.45 -34.91 11.96
N THR A 419 -9.77 -35.00 11.80
CA THR A 419 -10.83 -34.82 12.82
C THR A 419 -12.15 -34.57 12.09
N GLN A 420 -12.92 -35.62 11.85
CA GLN A 420 -14.38 -35.63 11.99
C GLN A 420 -14.82 -37.08 11.75
N GLU A 421 -14.91 -37.83 12.84
CA GLU A 421 -15.70 -39.05 12.84
C GLU A 421 -17.14 -38.67 12.48
N LEU A 422 -17.71 -39.36 11.49
CA LEU A 422 -19.15 -39.36 11.20
C LEU A 422 -19.87 -40.32 12.17
N SER A 423 -19.54 -40.22 13.45
CA SER A 423 -20.21 -40.90 14.56
C SER A 423 -20.59 -39.87 15.60
N ASP A 424 -21.65 -39.13 15.31
CA ASP A 424 -22.53 -38.52 16.31
C ASP A 424 -23.87 -38.22 15.59
N PHE A 425 -24.63 -39.28 15.29
CA PHE A 425 -26.06 -39.20 15.58
C PHE A 425 -26.19 -39.32 17.12
N ARG A 426 -25.68 -38.31 17.83
CA ARG A 426 -26.20 -38.01 19.15
C ARG A 426 -27.55 -37.41 18.89
N GLU A 427 -28.57 -38.05 19.44
CA GLU A 427 -29.80 -37.38 19.80
C GLU A 427 -29.44 -35.99 20.31
N PHE A 428 -29.94 -34.97 19.62
CA PHE A 428 -29.94 -33.63 20.19
C PHE A 428 -30.62 -33.78 21.55
N PRO A 429 -29.97 -33.41 22.68
CA PRO A 429 -30.74 -33.19 23.88
C PRO A 429 -31.82 -32.18 23.50
N PRO A 430 -33.09 -32.37 23.93
CA PRO A 430 -34.12 -31.41 23.63
C PRO A 430 -33.61 -30.05 24.06
N SER A 431 -33.67 -29.08 23.15
CA SER A 431 -33.44 -27.68 23.48
C SER A 431 -34.17 -27.38 24.78
N PRO A 432 -33.58 -26.73 25.79
CA PRO A 432 -34.38 -26.18 26.86
C PRO A 432 -35.44 -25.33 26.19
N SER A 433 -36.71 -25.70 26.39
CA SER A 433 -37.85 -24.92 25.94
C SER A 433 -37.74 -23.57 26.63
N VAL A 434 -37.16 -22.60 25.93
CA VAL A 434 -37.24 -21.20 26.34
C VAL A 434 -38.68 -20.81 26.05
N ASP A 435 -39.46 -20.77 27.11
CA ASP A 435 -40.83 -20.34 27.10
C ASP A 435 -40.85 -18.84 26.75
N PHE A 436 -41.23 -18.51 25.50
CA PHE A 436 -41.32 -17.12 25.04
C PHE A 436 -42.59 -16.41 25.54
N THR A 437 -43.30 -17.00 26.51
CA THR A 437 -44.50 -16.41 27.12
C THR A 437 -44.30 -16.14 28.60
N SER A 438 -43.36 -15.25 28.95
CA SER A 438 -43.45 -14.50 30.19
C SER A 438 -43.50 -13.00 29.87
N PRO A 439 -44.54 -12.27 30.32
CA PRO A 439 -44.56 -10.83 30.18
C PRO A 439 -43.47 -10.27 31.08
N ASN A 440 -42.48 -9.67 30.45
CA ASN A 440 -41.39 -8.91 31.02
C ASN A 440 -41.92 -7.96 32.12
N LYS A 441 -41.91 -8.42 33.38
CA LYS A 441 -42.31 -7.64 34.56
C LYS A 441 -41.08 -7.36 35.41
N SER A 442 -40.49 -6.22 35.11
CA SER A 442 -39.80 -5.25 35.99
C SER A 442 -38.62 -4.62 35.26
N GLY A 443 -38.90 -4.04 34.09
CA GLY A 443 -38.05 -2.96 33.58
C GLY A 443 -38.17 -1.77 34.53
N ALA A 444 -37.17 -1.59 35.40
CA ALA A 444 -36.84 -0.25 35.86
C ALA A 444 -36.60 0.58 34.60
N THR A 445 -37.53 1.51 34.34
CA THR A 445 -37.63 2.26 33.10
C THR A 445 -36.52 3.30 33.05
N GLU A 446 -35.31 2.91 32.69
CA GLU A 446 -34.36 3.88 32.16
C GLU A 446 -34.85 4.32 30.78
N SER A 447 -35.32 5.56 30.71
CA SER A 447 -35.85 6.11 29.46
C SER A 447 -34.85 5.91 28.30
N PRO A 448 -35.32 5.60 27.06
CA PRO A 448 -34.45 5.51 25.88
C PRO A 448 -33.62 6.77 25.63
N LYS A 449 -34.05 7.90 26.21
CA LYS A 449 -33.34 9.19 26.23
C LYS A 449 -32.15 9.17 27.19
N ALA A 450 -32.27 8.61 28.39
CA ALA A 450 -31.19 8.51 29.40
C ALA A 450 -30.03 7.63 28.91
N VAL A 451 -30.33 6.43 28.37
CA VAL A 451 -29.31 5.53 27.78
C VAL A 451 -28.61 6.17 26.57
N LYS A 452 -29.34 6.97 25.76
CA LYS A 452 -28.74 7.78 24.68
C LYS A 452 -27.88 8.93 25.23
N GLN A 453 -28.25 9.53 26.35
CA GLN A 453 -27.54 10.64 27.00
C GLN A 453 -26.24 10.19 27.65
N GLU A 454 -26.23 9.03 28.30
CA GLU A 454 -25.06 8.44 28.94
C GLU A 454 -24.04 7.97 27.88
N LYS A 455 -24.49 7.26 26.84
CA LYS A 455 -23.66 6.92 25.67
C LYS A 455 -23.08 8.15 24.97
N ARG A 456 -23.76 9.30 25.02
CA ARG A 456 -23.28 10.59 24.48
C ARG A 456 -22.27 11.29 25.41
N LYS A 457 -22.46 11.21 26.74
CA LYS A 457 -21.49 11.69 27.76
C LYS A 457 -20.18 10.93 27.69
N VAL A 458 -20.19 9.59 27.60
CA VAL A 458 -18.94 8.80 27.55
C VAL A 458 -18.19 8.98 26.22
N ARG A 459 -18.92 9.16 25.11
CA ARG A 459 -18.30 9.47 23.80
C ARG A 459 -17.62 10.84 23.78
N ALA A 460 -18.22 11.83 24.43
CA ALA A 460 -17.57 13.11 24.67
C ALA A 460 -16.33 12.94 25.57
N GLY A 461 -16.35 11.96 26.49
CA GLY A 461 -15.24 11.60 27.39
C GLY A 461 -13.95 11.16 26.66
N LEU A 462 -14.02 10.18 25.74
CA LEU A 462 -12.82 9.69 25.04
C LEU A 462 -12.16 10.79 24.18
N VAL A 463 -12.96 11.52 23.41
CA VAL A 463 -12.46 12.61 22.56
C VAL A 463 -11.88 13.73 23.43
N LYS A 464 -12.57 14.12 24.51
CA LYS A 464 -12.08 15.12 25.47
C LYS A 464 -10.79 14.67 26.14
N ALA A 465 -10.66 13.41 26.54
CA ALA A 465 -9.44 12.86 27.15
C ALA A 465 -8.26 12.88 26.17
N LEU A 466 -8.47 12.49 24.91
CA LEU A 466 -7.44 12.56 23.88
C LEU A 466 -7.01 14.01 23.60
N PHE A 467 -7.97 14.94 23.50
CA PHE A 467 -7.66 16.36 23.35
C PHE A 467 -6.97 16.95 24.59
N ALA A 468 -7.35 16.57 25.80
CA ALA A 468 -6.67 17.01 27.01
C ALA A 468 -5.22 16.50 27.08
N THR A 469 -4.97 15.26 26.64
CA THR A 469 -3.65 14.63 26.70
C THR A 469 -2.72 15.14 25.59
N PHE A 470 -3.23 15.30 24.37
CA PHE A 470 -2.41 15.56 23.19
C PHE A 470 -2.61 16.94 22.56
N GLY A 471 -3.66 17.67 22.96
CA GLY A 471 -4.08 18.92 22.33
C GLY A 471 -2.98 19.97 22.26
N TRP A 472 -2.17 20.11 23.32
CA TRP A 472 -1.03 21.03 23.31
C TRP A 472 0.04 20.66 22.28
N ARG A 473 0.34 19.37 22.11
CA ARG A 473 1.29 18.90 21.11
C ARG A 473 0.76 19.08 19.68
N VAL A 474 -0.54 18.85 19.49
CA VAL A 474 -1.25 19.13 18.22
C VAL A 474 -1.21 20.63 17.91
N PHE A 475 -1.47 21.50 18.90
CA PHE A 475 -1.40 22.95 18.73
C PHE A 475 0.00 23.41 18.29
N ILE A 476 1.06 22.93 18.94
CA ILE A 476 2.44 23.23 18.53
C ILE A 476 2.70 22.78 17.08
N ALA A 477 2.26 21.57 16.70
CA ALA A 477 2.38 21.13 15.30
C ALA A 477 1.62 22.07 14.34
N GLY A 478 0.47 22.59 14.77
CA GLY A 478 -0.29 23.62 14.06
C GLY A 478 0.49 24.91 13.82
N LEU A 479 1.29 25.37 14.78
CA LEU A 479 2.16 26.54 14.59
C LEU A 479 3.23 26.31 13.51
N PHE A 480 3.84 25.12 13.49
CA PHE A 480 4.77 24.75 12.40
C PHE A 480 4.06 24.71 11.05
N LYS A 481 2.82 24.20 11.00
CA LYS A 481 2.03 24.20 9.76
C LYS A 481 1.68 25.62 9.32
N LEU A 482 1.33 26.50 10.25
CA LEU A 482 1.06 27.92 9.96
C LEU A 482 2.31 28.61 9.42
N GLY A 483 3.47 28.41 10.06
CA GLY A 483 4.75 28.94 9.60
C GLY A 483 5.12 28.46 8.18
N HIS A 484 4.89 27.17 7.90
CA HIS A 484 5.01 26.63 6.54
C HIS A 484 4.08 27.36 5.56
N ASP A 485 2.81 27.57 5.92
CA ASP A 485 1.81 28.16 5.02
C ASP A 485 2.09 29.63 4.73
N ILE A 486 2.57 30.36 5.73
CA ILE A 486 3.05 31.74 5.56
C ILE A 486 4.21 31.75 4.56
N CYS A 487 5.24 30.90 4.75
CA CYS A 487 6.37 30.85 3.83
C CYS A 487 5.95 30.46 2.40
N LEU A 488 5.03 29.49 2.27
CA LEU A 488 4.47 29.07 0.99
C LEU A 488 3.78 30.23 0.25
N LEU A 489 3.01 31.06 0.97
CA LEU A 489 2.30 32.21 0.41
C LEU A 489 3.20 33.43 0.18
N CYS A 490 4.28 33.58 0.96
CA CYS A 490 5.30 34.61 0.73
C CYS A 490 6.12 34.34 -0.54
N GLY A 491 6.32 33.06 -0.92
CA GLY A 491 7.11 32.68 -2.09
C GLY A 491 6.73 33.44 -3.38
N PRO A 492 5.47 33.40 -3.84
CA PRO A 492 5.02 34.16 -5.00
C PRO A 492 5.22 35.68 -4.90
N ILE A 493 5.14 36.25 -3.69
CA ILE A 493 5.28 37.71 -3.48
C ILE A 493 6.76 38.12 -3.58
N ILE A 494 7.66 37.39 -2.94
CA ILE A 494 9.11 37.63 -3.06
C ILE A 494 9.53 37.43 -4.51
N PHE A 495 8.96 36.43 -5.16
CA PHE A 495 9.21 36.14 -6.56
C PHE A 495 8.73 37.26 -7.50
N LYS A 496 7.55 37.86 -7.23
CA LYS A 496 7.06 39.06 -7.91
C LYS A 496 8.06 40.22 -7.82
N ARG A 497 8.57 40.50 -6.61
CA ARG A 497 9.57 41.56 -6.38
C ARG A 497 10.87 41.31 -7.12
N LEU A 498 11.35 40.06 -7.13
CA LEU A 498 12.52 39.68 -7.90
C LEU A 498 12.30 39.88 -9.40
N LEU A 499 11.13 39.53 -9.93
CA LEU A 499 10.82 39.73 -11.36
C LEU A 499 10.78 41.21 -11.75
N ASN A 500 10.28 42.08 -10.88
CA ASN A 500 10.27 43.53 -11.14
C ASN A 500 11.67 44.14 -11.08
N PHE A 501 12.51 43.68 -10.15
CA PHE A 501 13.93 44.04 -10.13
C PHE A 501 14.67 43.61 -11.40
N LEU A 502 14.28 42.47 -12.00
CA LEU A 502 14.93 41.96 -13.22
C LEU A 502 14.44 42.65 -14.51
N GLN A 503 13.48 43.58 -14.44
CA GLN A 503 13.06 44.36 -15.61
C GLN A 503 14.11 45.43 -15.96
N PRO A 504 14.40 45.66 -17.25
CA PRO A 504 15.42 46.63 -17.69
C PRO A 504 15.18 48.08 -17.23
N GLU A 505 13.93 48.43 -16.96
CA GLU A 505 13.51 49.76 -16.52
C GLU A 505 13.68 49.99 -15.00
N SER A 506 14.13 48.96 -14.26
CA SER A 506 14.27 49.07 -12.81
C SER A 506 15.48 49.93 -12.43
N THR A 507 15.26 50.93 -11.57
CA THR A 507 16.31 51.79 -11.00
C THR A 507 16.80 51.28 -9.64
N GLU A 508 16.39 50.07 -9.24
CA GLU A 508 16.71 49.49 -7.94
C GLU A 508 18.19 49.10 -7.86
N PRO A 509 18.90 49.42 -6.75
CA PRO A 509 20.31 49.07 -6.63
C PRO A 509 20.50 47.55 -6.48
N MET A 510 21.60 47.03 -7.05
CA MET A 510 21.91 45.59 -7.18
C MET A 510 21.79 44.77 -5.88
N TRP A 511 22.01 45.38 -4.72
CA TRP A 511 21.88 44.70 -3.43
C TRP A 511 20.44 44.24 -3.14
N HIS A 512 19.41 44.91 -3.66
CA HIS A 512 18.02 44.45 -3.54
C HIS A 512 17.82 43.10 -4.23
N GLY A 513 18.39 42.93 -5.44
CA GLY A 513 18.37 41.66 -6.16
C GLY A 513 19.00 40.52 -5.35
N TYR A 514 20.18 40.75 -4.74
CA TYR A 514 20.82 39.76 -3.87
C TYR A 514 19.97 39.44 -2.64
N VAL A 515 19.33 40.45 -2.02
CA VAL A 515 18.43 40.26 -0.88
C VAL A 515 17.19 39.45 -1.28
N TYR A 516 16.53 39.75 -2.39
CA TYR A 516 15.37 38.99 -2.86
C TYR A 516 15.73 37.54 -3.18
N ALA A 517 16.86 37.30 -3.85
CA ALA A 517 17.34 35.95 -4.15
C ALA A 517 17.66 35.16 -2.86
N PHE A 518 18.34 35.80 -1.89
CA PHE A 518 18.62 35.19 -0.58
C PHE A 518 17.33 34.90 0.19
N LEU A 519 16.37 35.84 0.19
CA LEU A 519 15.06 35.65 0.82
C LEU A 519 14.28 34.51 0.17
N MET A 520 14.29 34.38 -1.16
CA MET A 520 13.65 33.23 -1.84
C MET A 520 14.23 31.89 -1.37
N PHE A 521 15.57 31.79 -1.29
CA PHE A 521 16.23 30.60 -0.77
C PHE A 521 15.88 30.34 0.70
N LEU A 522 15.98 31.38 1.54
CA LEU A 522 15.71 31.28 2.97
C LEU A 522 14.26 30.90 3.24
N THR A 523 13.30 31.51 2.56
CA THR A 523 11.87 31.18 2.64
C THR A 523 11.63 29.74 2.21
N ALA A 524 12.21 29.26 1.11
CA ALA A 524 12.06 27.87 0.67
C ALA A 524 12.68 26.86 1.65
N PHE A 525 13.83 27.19 2.25
CA PHE A 525 14.49 26.36 3.26
C PHE A 525 13.67 26.30 4.56
N ILE A 526 13.24 27.47 5.07
CA ILE A 526 12.38 27.56 6.26
C ILE A 526 11.05 26.85 6.02
N GLN A 527 10.42 27.06 4.85
CA GLN A 527 9.21 26.34 4.45
C GLN A 527 9.42 24.82 4.57
N SER A 528 10.49 24.31 3.96
CA SER A 528 10.82 22.87 4.01
C SER A 528 11.05 22.39 5.44
N LEU A 529 11.81 23.13 6.25
CA LEU A 529 12.06 22.81 7.65
C LEU A 529 10.76 22.76 8.45
N MET A 530 9.91 23.80 8.34
CA MET A 530 8.64 23.89 9.04
C MET A 530 7.71 22.72 8.68
N LEU A 531 7.65 22.35 7.40
CA LEU A 531 6.86 21.22 6.92
C LEU A 531 7.29 19.90 7.54
N HIS A 532 8.60 19.64 7.57
CA HIS A 532 9.14 18.39 8.09
C HIS A 532 9.09 18.32 9.62
N GLN A 533 9.24 19.46 10.32
CA GLN A 533 8.98 19.52 11.75
C GLN A 533 7.50 19.29 12.08
N TYR A 534 6.59 19.84 11.28
CA TYR A 534 5.16 19.56 11.35
C TYR A 534 4.87 18.06 11.20
N PHE A 535 5.33 17.44 10.10
CA PHE A 535 5.07 16.02 9.84
C PHE A 535 5.65 15.12 10.94
N ARG A 536 6.87 15.42 11.42
CA ARG A 536 7.50 14.68 12.52
C ARG A 536 6.66 14.75 13.79
N LYS A 537 6.26 15.94 14.22
CA LYS A 537 5.45 16.13 15.44
C LYS A 537 4.08 15.45 15.29
N GLN A 538 3.42 15.62 14.14
CA GLN A 538 2.10 15.06 13.91
C GLN A 538 2.11 13.54 13.85
N THR A 539 3.13 12.94 13.23
CA THR A 539 3.30 11.49 13.17
C THR A 539 3.53 10.91 14.56
N LEU A 540 4.36 11.56 15.38
CA LEU A 540 4.60 11.15 16.78
C LEU A 540 3.32 11.24 17.61
N VAL A 541 2.58 12.35 17.54
CA VAL A 541 1.31 12.51 18.26
C VAL A 541 0.27 11.48 17.82
N GLY A 542 0.11 11.26 16.51
CA GLY A 542 -0.80 10.25 15.98
C GLY A 542 -0.46 8.85 16.47
N MET A 543 0.82 8.53 16.59
CA MET A 543 1.28 7.24 17.11
C MET A 543 1.08 7.09 18.61
N ASP A 544 1.34 8.14 19.38
CA ASP A 544 1.10 8.15 20.82
C ASP A 544 -0.41 7.97 21.08
N MET A 545 -1.28 8.67 20.32
CA MET A 545 -2.73 8.48 20.35
C MET A 545 -3.12 7.03 20.04
N ARG A 546 -2.60 6.47 18.94
CA ARG A 546 -2.82 5.06 18.59
C ARG A 546 -2.40 4.12 19.73
N THR A 547 -1.26 4.39 20.35
CA THR A 547 -0.71 3.58 21.43
C THR A 547 -1.59 3.64 22.67
N VAL A 548 -2.02 4.83 23.09
CA VAL A 548 -2.92 5.00 24.24
C VAL A 548 -4.26 4.29 24.02
N VAL A 549 -4.83 4.37 22.81
CA VAL A 549 -6.06 3.65 22.48
C VAL A 549 -5.85 2.12 22.58
N ILE A 550 -4.74 1.60 22.05
CA ILE A 550 -4.40 0.17 22.18
C ILE A 550 -4.27 -0.22 23.65
N SER A 551 -3.54 0.55 24.44
CA SER A 551 -3.34 0.29 25.87
C SER A 551 -4.65 0.36 26.65
N ALA A 552 -5.56 1.29 26.33
CA ALA A 552 -6.87 1.40 26.97
C ALA A 552 -7.76 0.19 26.64
N VAL A 553 -7.84 -0.20 25.37
CA VAL A 553 -8.57 -1.41 24.94
C VAL A 553 -7.98 -2.66 25.59
N TYR A 554 -6.66 -2.74 25.70
CA TYR A 554 -5.98 -3.87 26.32
C TYR A 554 -6.27 -3.97 27.83
N ARG A 555 -6.09 -2.88 28.57
CA ARG A 555 -6.43 -2.84 30.01
C ARG A 555 -7.89 -3.18 30.26
N LYS A 556 -8.80 -2.65 29.44
CA LYS A 556 -10.23 -2.97 29.51
C LYS A 556 -10.48 -4.45 29.28
N SER A 557 -9.85 -5.06 28.26
CA SER A 557 -10.04 -6.48 27.95
C SER A 557 -9.69 -7.42 29.10
N LEU A 558 -8.72 -7.04 29.95
CA LEU A 558 -8.31 -7.80 31.13
C LEU A 558 -9.27 -7.64 32.32
N ARG A 559 -10.15 -6.63 32.30
CA ARG A 559 -11.09 -6.33 33.39
C ARG A 559 -12.55 -6.65 33.06
N LEU A 560 -12.85 -7.05 31.83
CA LEU A 560 -14.22 -7.41 31.43
C LEU A 560 -14.80 -8.54 32.30
N SER A 561 -16.07 -8.37 32.68
CA SER A 561 -16.89 -9.42 33.28
C SER A 561 -17.04 -10.64 32.36
N ALA A 562 -17.44 -11.79 32.91
CA ALA A 562 -17.63 -13.00 32.11
C ALA A 562 -18.72 -12.81 31.04
N ALA A 563 -19.86 -12.22 31.41
CA ALA A 563 -20.95 -11.89 30.49
C ALA A 563 -20.51 -10.92 29.36
N ALA A 564 -19.83 -9.82 29.71
CA ALA A 564 -19.37 -8.84 28.71
C ALA A 564 -18.30 -9.39 27.76
N ARG A 565 -17.56 -10.43 28.19
CA ARG A 565 -16.57 -11.13 27.36
C ARG A 565 -17.22 -12.02 26.31
N CYS A 566 -18.40 -12.58 26.59
CA CYS A 566 -19.17 -13.32 25.59
C CYS A 566 -19.71 -12.41 24.48
N GLU A 567 -19.94 -11.13 24.76
CA GLU A 567 -20.41 -10.15 23.77
C GLU A 567 -19.31 -9.60 22.84
N SER A 568 -18.03 -9.73 23.21
CA SER A 568 -16.89 -9.17 22.47
C SER A 568 -15.91 -10.28 22.09
N THR A 569 -15.92 -10.67 20.82
CA THR A 569 -15.03 -11.73 20.32
C THR A 569 -13.55 -11.29 20.37
N THR A 570 -12.63 -12.24 20.50
CA THR A 570 -11.17 -12.00 20.39
C THR A 570 -10.83 -11.28 19.08
N GLY A 571 -11.55 -11.61 17.99
CA GLY A 571 -11.42 -10.94 16.69
C GLY A 571 -11.82 -9.46 16.72
N GLU A 572 -12.90 -9.10 17.42
CA GLU A 572 -13.31 -7.70 17.57
C GLU A 572 -12.33 -6.89 18.41
N ILE A 573 -11.83 -7.46 19.52
CA ILE A 573 -10.83 -6.81 20.37
C ILE A 573 -9.53 -6.55 19.60
N THR A 574 -9.07 -7.54 18.83
CA THR A 574 -7.88 -7.38 17.98
C THR A 574 -8.11 -6.37 16.86
N ASN A 575 -9.31 -6.29 16.28
CA ASN A 575 -9.67 -5.26 15.30
C ASN A 575 -9.69 -3.84 15.90
N LEU A 576 -10.17 -3.69 17.14
CA LEU A 576 -10.13 -2.42 17.88
C LEU A 576 -8.68 -1.93 18.08
N MET A 577 -7.77 -2.84 18.45
CA MET A 577 -6.35 -2.54 18.66
C MET A 577 -5.57 -2.32 17.36
N SER A 578 -5.95 -2.97 16.27
CA SER A 578 -5.20 -2.91 15.00
C SER A 578 -5.75 -1.86 14.04
N LEU A 579 -7.02 -1.97 13.65
CA LEU A 579 -7.65 -1.15 12.62
C LEU A 579 -8.24 0.15 13.20
N ASP A 580 -9.03 0.07 14.27
CA ASP A 580 -9.67 1.25 14.85
C ASP A 580 -8.65 2.21 15.46
N ALA A 581 -7.69 1.70 16.23
CA ALA A 581 -6.60 2.51 16.77
C ALA A 581 -5.76 3.18 15.67
N TYR A 582 -5.56 2.51 14.53
CA TYR A 582 -4.84 3.08 13.39
C TYR A 582 -5.58 4.26 12.73
N ARG A 583 -6.91 4.26 12.73
CA ARG A 583 -7.69 5.38 12.16
C ARG A 583 -7.49 6.70 12.92
N PHE A 584 -7.20 6.65 14.22
CA PHE A 584 -6.80 7.85 14.98
C PHE A 584 -5.49 8.42 14.47
N PHE A 585 -4.50 7.57 14.22
CA PHE A 585 -3.22 7.97 13.61
C PHE A 585 -3.44 8.61 12.23
N MET A 586 -4.25 7.98 11.37
CA MET A 586 -4.51 8.49 10.02
C MET A 586 -5.23 9.85 10.01
N LEU A 587 -6.16 10.06 10.94
CA LEU A 587 -6.79 11.38 11.12
C LEU A 587 -5.75 12.42 11.52
N MET A 588 -4.87 12.10 12.47
CA MET A 588 -3.87 13.04 12.95
C MET A 588 -2.94 13.51 11.84
N LEU A 589 -2.43 12.62 10.98
CA LEU A 589 -1.51 13.00 9.89
C LEU A 589 -2.00 14.18 9.03
N ASN A 590 -3.31 14.30 8.81
CA ASN A 590 -3.91 15.33 7.95
C ASN A 590 -4.77 16.34 8.71
N PHE A 591 -4.78 16.29 10.05
CA PHE A 591 -5.71 17.07 10.88
C PHE A 591 -5.63 18.58 10.61
N HIS A 592 -4.42 19.15 10.48
CA HIS A 592 -4.28 20.59 10.30
C HIS A 592 -4.75 21.11 8.93
N ILE A 593 -4.98 20.23 7.96
CA ILE A 593 -5.53 20.60 6.65
C ILE A 593 -6.95 21.16 6.79
N PHE A 594 -7.70 20.82 7.87
CA PHE A 594 -9.05 21.33 8.10
C PHE A 594 -9.13 22.86 8.19
N TRP A 595 -8.16 23.51 8.83
CA TRP A 595 -8.11 24.98 8.93
C TRP A 595 -7.11 25.57 7.93
N SER A 596 -5.99 24.88 7.69
CA SER A 596 -4.94 25.31 6.77
C SER A 596 -5.42 25.34 5.33
N GLY A 597 -6.19 24.35 4.89
CA GLY A 597 -6.71 24.26 3.53
C GLY A 597 -7.59 25.47 3.16
N PRO A 598 -8.65 25.78 3.94
CA PRO A 598 -9.44 26.99 3.74
C PRO A 598 -8.60 28.27 3.80
N LEU A 599 -7.68 28.40 4.76
CA LEU A 599 -6.79 29.56 4.85
C LEU A 599 -5.94 29.74 3.58
N GLN A 600 -5.30 28.68 3.11
CA GLN A 600 -4.50 28.68 1.88
C GLN A 600 -5.36 29.08 0.67
N VAL A 601 -6.57 28.53 0.56
CA VAL A 601 -7.50 28.84 -0.53
C VAL A 601 -7.93 30.30 -0.50
N THR A 602 -8.36 30.81 0.65
CA THR A 602 -8.81 32.19 0.81
C THR A 602 -7.69 33.19 0.51
N VAL A 603 -6.50 33.00 1.07
CA VAL A 603 -5.38 33.93 0.84
C VAL A 603 -4.88 33.86 -0.59
N ALA A 604 -4.78 32.67 -1.19
CA ALA A 604 -4.35 32.54 -2.59
C ALA A 604 -5.36 33.16 -3.57
N ILE A 605 -6.67 33.00 -3.35
CA ILE A 605 -7.70 33.67 -4.16
C ILE A 605 -7.62 35.20 -3.99
N TYR A 606 -7.42 35.70 -2.77
CA TYR A 606 -7.24 37.13 -2.53
C TYR A 606 -6.02 37.70 -3.26
N LEU A 607 -4.88 37.01 -3.20
CA LEU A 607 -3.68 37.42 -3.93
C LEU A 607 -3.88 37.35 -5.44
N LEU A 608 -4.53 36.30 -5.95
CA LEU A 608 -4.89 36.21 -7.37
C LEU A 608 -5.80 37.35 -7.81
N TRP A 609 -6.80 37.71 -6.99
CA TRP A 609 -7.71 38.82 -7.28
C TRP A 609 -6.96 40.14 -7.37
N LYS A 610 -5.92 40.35 -6.54
CA LYS A 610 -5.05 41.52 -6.66
C LYS A 610 -4.24 41.55 -7.95
N GLU A 611 -3.82 40.40 -8.48
CA GLU A 611 -3.01 40.33 -9.70
C GLU A 611 -3.85 40.40 -11.00
N LEU A 612 -5.02 39.76 -11.01
CA LEU A 612 -5.81 39.51 -12.22
C LEU A 612 -7.25 40.02 -12.15
N GLY A 613 -7.66 40.62 -11.03
CA GLY A 613 -9.01 41.14 -10.85
C GLY A 613 -10.11 40.06 -10.93
N PRO A 614 -11.30 40.40 -11.48
CA PRO A 614 -12.44 39.46 -11.57
C PRO A 614 -12.19 38.21 -12.42
N SER A 615 -11.20 38.21 -13.30
CA SER A 615 -10.89 37.07 -14.20
C SER A 615 -10.54 35.78 -13.44
N VAL A 616 -10.10 35.90 -12.18
CA VAL A 616 -9.86 34.77 -11.27
C VAL A 616 -11.09 33.90 -11.06
N LEU A 617 -12.29 34.48 -11.14
CA LEU A 617 -13.55 33.75 -10.95
C LEU A 617 -13.75 32.65 -11.99
N ALA A 618 -13.25 32.83 -13.22
CA ALA A 618 -13.32 31.79 -14.26
C ALA A 618 -12.50 30.55 -13.86
N GLY A 619 -11.29 30.77 -13.35
CA GLY A 619 -10.44 29.70 -12.83
C GLY A 619 -11.01 29.01 -11.59
N VAL A 620 -11.53 29.80 -10.65
CA VAL A 620 -12.16 29.29 -9.41
C VAL A 620 -13.42 28.50 -9.73
N ALA A 621 -14.26 28.94 -10.68
CA ALA A 621 -15.44 28.21 -11.11
C ALA A 621 -15.08 26.81 -11.64
N LEU A 622 -14.03 26.73 -12.47
CA LEU A 622 -13.55 25.44 -12.98
C LEU A 622 -13.04 24.52 -11.85
N LEU A 623 -12.36 25.09 -10.84
CA LEU A 623 -11.92 24.34 -9.66
C LEU A 623 -13.10 23.84 -8.81
N LEU A 624 -14.15 24.66 -8.63
CA LEU A 624 -15.35 24.29 -7.87
C LEU A 624 -16.14 23.17 -8.55
N VAL A 625 -16.28 23.20 -9.88
CA VAL A 625 -16.93 22.14 -10.67
C VAL A 625 -16.22 20.78 -10.51
N MET A 626 -14.93 20.77 -10.21
CA MET A 626 -14.18 19.52 -10.01
C MET A 626 -14.49 18.83 -8.68
N ILE A 627 -14.91 19.56 -7.65
CA ILE A 627 -15.25 18.98 -6.34
C ILE A 627 -16.37 17.92 -6.44
N PRO A 628 -17.54 18.18 -7.06
CA PRO A 628 -18.59 17.17 -7.21
C PRO A 628 -18.17 16.03 -8.14
N ILE A 629 -17.44 16.31 -9.23
CA ILE A 629 -16.92 15.28 -10.16
C ILE A 629 -16.02 14.30 -9.40
N ASN A 630 -15.05 14.82 -8.63
CA ASN A 630 -14.14 14.03 -7.82
C ASN A 630 -14.89 13.18 -6.79
N THR A 631 -15.91 13.75 -6.15
CA THR A 631 -16.72 13.04 -5.16
C THR A 631 -17.53 11.90 -5.78
N MET A 632 -18.15 12.13 -6.95
CA MET A 632 -18.89 11.12 -7.68
C MET A 632 -17.99 9.98 -8.15
N VAL A 633 -16.83 10.32 -8.72
CA VAL A 633 -15.82 9.34 -9.16
C VAL A 633 -15.30 8.53 -7.98
N ALA A 634 -14.91 9.17 -6.88
CA ALA A 634 -14.41 8.48 -5.70
C ALA A 634 -15.43 7.47 -5.13
N LYS A 635 -16.71 7.84 -5.08
CA LYS A 635 -17.80 6.92 -4.67
C LYS A 635 -17.88 5.71 -5.61
N LYS A 636 -17.84 5.93 -6.93
CA LYS A 636 -17.88 4.85 -7.92
C LYS A 636 -16.63 3.96 -7.88
N SER A 637 -15.45 4.54 -7.72
CA SER A 637 -14.17 3.83 -7.52
C SER A 637 -14.26 2.91 -6.31
N LYS A 638 -14.77 3.41 -5.18
CA LYS A 638 -14.94 2.61 -3.96
C LYS A 638 -15.89 1.42 -4.16
N VAL A 639 -17.03 1.62 -4.81
CA VAL A 639 -17.98 0.53 -5.09
C VAL A 639 -17.36 -0.54 -5.99
N LEU A 640 -16.62 -0.13 -7.03
CA LEU A 640 -15.92 -1.07 -7.91
C LEU A 640 -14.81 -1.83 -7.18
N GLN A 641 -14.05 -1.15 -6.33
CA GLN A 641 -13.01 -1.74 -5.50
C GLN A 641 -13.59 -2.77 -4.52
N GLU A 642 -14.70 -2.46 -3.85
CA GLU A 642 -15.38 -3.40 -2.94
C GLU A 642 -15.86 -4.66 -3.68
N LYS A 643 -16.46 -4.50 -4.87
CA LYS A 643 -16.89 -5.64 -5.71
C LYS A 643 -15.69 -6.49 -6.16
N GLN A 644 -14.58 -5.85 -6.52
CA GLN A 644 -13.34 -6.52 -6.90
C GLN A 644 -12.76 -7.33 -5.72
N LEU A 645 -12.66 -6.74 -4.52
CA LEU A 645 -12.16 -7.43 -3.33
C LEU A 645 -13.02 -8.65 -2.98
N LYS A 646 -14.35 -8.48 -2.91
CA LYS A 646 -15.28 -9.61 -2.64
C LYS A 646 -15.14 -10.75 -3.65
N THR A 647 -14.94 -10.44 -4.93
CA THR A 647 -14.77 -11.46 -5.97
C THR A 647 -13.41 -12.13 -5.88
N THR A 648 -12.38 -11.38 -5.50
CA THR A 648 -11.02 -11.90 -5.24
C THR A 648 -11.04 -12.89 -4.08
N ASP A 649 -11.74 -12.57 -2.99
CA ASP A 649 -11.87 -13.45 -1.82
C ASP A 649 -12.57 -14.77 -2.17
N LYS A 650 -13.66 -14.70 -2.94
CA LYS A 650 -14.35 -15.88 -3.48
C LYS A 650 -13.40 -16.76 -4.30
N ARG A 651 -12.61 -16.15 -5.21
CA ARG A 651 -11.63 -16.88 -6.03
C ARG A 651 -10.57 -17.57 -5.17
N ILE A 652 -10.01 -16.86 -4.19
CA ILE A 652 -8.97 -17.41 -3.31
C ILE A 652 -9.50 -18.56 -2.47
N LYS A 653 -10.71 -18.41 -1.90
CA LYS A 653 -11.38 -19.45 -1.13
C LYS A 653 -11.62 -20.71 -1.99
N LEU A 654 -12.22 -20.54 -3.17
CA LEU A 654 -12.49 -21.65 -4.09
C LEU A 654 -11.19 -22.37 -4.51
N ILE A 655 -10.11 -21.63 -4.83
CA ILE A 655 -8.82 -22.24 -5.15
C ILE A 655 -8.28 -23.05 -3.97
N SER A 656 -8.40 -22.55 -2.74
CA SER A 656 -7.97 -23.28 -1.55
C SER A 656 -8.74 -24.59 -1.36
N GLU A 657 -10.05 -24.57 -1.57
CA GLU A 657 -10.92 -25.75 -1.51
C GLU A 657 -10.55 -26.77 -2.60
N ILE A 658 -10.33 -26.32 -3.84
CA ILE A 658 -9.87 -27.15 -4.96
C ILE A 658 -8.53 -27.82 -4.66
N LEU A 659 -7.58 -27.09 -4.08
CA LEU A 659 -6.25 -27.63 -3.77
C LEU A 659 -6.31 -28.68 -2.66
N ASN A 660 -7.12 -28.44 -1.62
CA ASN A 660 -7.31 -29.40 -0.53
C ASN A 660 -8.09 -30.64 -1.01
N GLY A 661 -9.09 -30.47 -1.88
CA GLY A 661 -9.92 -31.54 -2.44
C GLY A 661 -9.40 -32.16 -3.74
N ILE A 662 -8.16 -31.86 -4.16
CA ILE A 662 -7.69 -32.14 -5.52
C ILE A 662 -7.79 -33.61 -5.94
N ARG A 663 -7.63 -34.55 -4.99
CA ARG A 663 -7.74 -35.99 -5.26
C ARG A 663 -9.16 -36.39 -5.65
N VAL A 664 -10.16 -35.86 -4.95
CA VAL A 664 -11.58 -36.11 -5.23
C VAL A 664 -11.95 -35.52 -6.58
N LEU A 665 -11.53 -34.29 -6.86
CA LEU A 665 -11.80 -33.63 -8.15
C LEU A 665 -11.25 -34.43 -9.33
N LYS A 666 -10.03 -34.97 -9.20
CA LYS A 666 -9.41 -35.84 -10.22
C LYS A 666 -10.14 -37.17 -10.37
N LEU A 667 -10.56 -37.78 -9.27
CA LEU A 667 -11.26 -39.07 -9.28
C LEU A 667 -12.57 -38.98 -10.08
N TYR A 668 -13.30 -37.88 -9.94
CA TYR A 668 -14.56 -37.64 -10.65
C TYR A 668 -14.40 -36.93 -12.00
N ALA A 669 -13.17 -36.65 -12.44
CA ALA A 669 -12.88 -35.85 -13.64
C ALA A 669 -13.58 -34.46 -13.66
N TRP A 670 -13.75 -33.84 -12.49
CA TRP A 670 -14.45 -32.56 -12.33
C TRP A 670 -13.56 -31.33 -12.57
N GLU A 671 -12.27 -31.52 -12.87
CA GLU A 671 -11.34 -30.41 -13.06
C GLU A 671 -11.79 -29.41 -14.12
N PRO A 672 -12.31 -29.81 -15.30
CA PRO A 672 -12.78 -28.85 -16.31
C PRO A 672 -13.87 -27.92 -15.77
N SER A 673 -14.84 -28.45 -15.02
CA SER A 673 -15.94 -27.70 -14.42
C SER A 673 -15.42 -26.66 -13.40
N PHE A 674 -14.54 -27.07 -12.49
CA PHE A 674 -13.94 -26.16 -11.51
C PHE A 674 -12.99 -25.14 -12.14
N ILE A 675 -12.25 -25.51 -13.20
CA ILE A 675 -11.43 -24.57 -13.98
C ILE A 675 -12.34 -23.49 -14.61
N GLN A 676 -13.47 -23.90 -15.19
CA GLN A 676 -14.43 -22.97 -15.79
C GLN A 676 -15.05 -22.05 -14.72
N GLU A 677 -15.41 -22.58 -13.56
CA GLU A 677 -15.96 -21.78 -12.46
C GLU A 677 -14.96 -20.72 -11.97
N VAL A 678 -13.71 -21.12 -11.67
CA VAL A 678 -12.62 -20.19 -11.31
C VAL A 678 -12.40 -19.15 -12.42
N GLY A 679 -12.46 -19.57 -13.69
CA GLY A 679 -12.41 -18.70 -14.86
C GLY A 679 -13.51 -17.63 -14.87
N SER A 680 -14.77 -18.04 -14.63
CA SER A 680 -15.92 -17.13 -14.61
C SER A 680 -15.84 -16.10 -13.46
N ILE A 681 -15.35 -16.51 -12.28
CA ILE A 681 -15.09 -15.62 -11.16
C ILE A 681 -13.98 -14.63 -11.52
N ARG A 682 -12.92 -15.13 -12.18
CA ARG A 682 -11.79 -14.30 -12.61
C ARG A 682 -12.20 -13.27 -13.65
N GLU A 683 -13.06 -13.60 -14.60
CA GLU A 683 -13.58 -12.64 -15.59
C GLU A 683 -14.37 -11.52 -14.91
N LYS A 684 -15.24 -11.86 -13.95
CA LYS A 684 -15.95 -10.86 -13.13
C LYS A 684 -14.96 -9.98 -12.37
N GLU A 685 -13.96 -10.56 -11.72
CA GLU A 685 -12.89 -9.83 -11.00
C GLU A 685 -12.16 -8.85 -11.92
N LEU A 686 -11.70 -9.32 -13.08
CA LEU A 686 -11.00 -8.52 -14.09
C LEU A 686 -11.90 -7.42 -14.67
N SER A 687 -13.20 -7.67 -14.83
CA SER A 687 -14.13 -6.66 -15.32
C SER A 687 -14.28 -5.49 -14.34
N TYR A 688 -14.39 -5.77 -13.04
CA TYR A 688 -14.45 -4.74 -12.00
C TYR A 688 -13.13 -3.99 -11.89
N LEU A 689 -12.01 -4.72 -11.89
CA LEU A 689 -10.67 -4.14 -11.84
C LEU A 689 -10.42 -3.23 -13.06
N ARG A 690 -10.75 -3.68 -14.27
CA ARG A 690 -10.59 -2.90 -15.51
C ARG A 690 -11.44 -1.62 -15.45
N LYS A 691 -12.72 -1.71 -15.06
CA LYS A 691 -13.59 -0.53 -14.88
C LYS A 691 -13.02 0.45 -13.84
N PHE A 692 -12.51 -0.06 -12.73
CA PHE A 692 -11.84 0.74 -11.69
C PHE A 692 -10.61 1.46 -12.25
N LEU A 693 -9.72 0.74 -12.96
CA LEU A 693 -8.49 1.30 -13.53
C LEU A 693 -8.77 2.34 -14.62
N TYR A 694 -9.78 2.12 -15.47
CA TYR A 694 -10.19 3.13 -16.46
C TYR A 694 -10.67 4.41 -15.76
N LEU A 695 -11.49 4.27 -14.72
CA LEU A 695 -11.98 5.39 -13.95
C LEU A 695 -10.83 6.16 -13.27
N ASP A 696 -9.87 5.42 -12.71
CA ASP A 696 -8.66 5.95 -12.04
C ASP A 696 -7.71 6.68 -13.01
N CYS A 697 -7.48 6.13 -14.19
CA CYS A 697 -6.69 6.80 -15.24
C CYS A 697 -7.40 8.07 -15.73
N SER A 698 -8.71 8.01 -15.96
CA SER A 698 -9.49 9.16 -16.43
C SER A 698 -9.48 10.31 -15.42
N ILE A 699 -9.65 10.02 -14.13
CA ILE A 699 -9.62 11.05 -13.10
C ILE A 699 -8.23 11.65 -12.95
N THR A 700 -7.18 10.83 -12.99
CA THR A 700 -5.80 11.31 -12.92
C THR A 700 -5.44 12.20 -14.13
N PHE A 701 -5.94 11.84 -15.32
CA PHE A 701 -5.83 12.68 -16.52
C PHE A 701 -6.49 14.04 -16.32
N VAL A 702 -7.76 14.06 -15.88
CA VAL A 702 -8.47 15.31 -15.58
C VAL A 702 -7.68 16.16 -14.59
N PHE A 703 -7.20 15.57 -13.49
CA PHE A 703 -6.39 16.28 -12.50
C PHE A 703 -5.08 16.85 -13.02
N THR A 704 -4.45 16.17 -13.99
CA THR A 704 -3.20 16.65 -14.60
C THR A 704 -3.48 17.83 -15.54
N CYS A 705 -4.64 17.86 -16.19
CA CYS A 705 -5.06 18.92 -17.10
C CYS A 705 -5.75 20.11 -16.41
N ILE A 706 -6.38 19.93 -15.23
CA ILE A 706 -6.95 21.04 -14.43
C ILE A 706 -5.99 22.23 -14.32
N PRO A 707 -4.71 22.06 -13.93
CA PRO A 707 -3.69 23.09 -13.95
C PRO A 707 -3.70 24.05 -15.14
N THR A 708 -3.64 23.46 -16.33
CA THR A 708 -3.48 24.17 -17.59
C THR A 708 -4.81 24.75 -18.04
N LEU A 709 -5.91 24.04 -17.80
CA LEU A 709 -7.26 24.53 -18.09
C LEU A 709 -7.65 25.72 -17.22
N VAL A 710 -7.33 25.68 -15.92
CA VAL A 710 -7.59 26.80 -14.99
C VAL A 710 -6.75 28.01 -15.37
N ALA A 711 -5.46 27.82 -15.65
CA ALA A 711 -4.59 28.89 -16.12
C ALA A 711 -5.10 29.49 -17.45
N LEU A 712 -5.45 28.64 -18.42
CA LEU A 712 -5.99 29.08 -19.70
C LEU A 712 -7.30 29.89 -19.53
N ALA A 713 -8.26 29.36 -18.77
CA ALA A 713 -9.53 30.06 -18.53
C ALA A 713 -9.32 31.41 -17.84
N THR A 714 -8.42 31.46 -16.86
CA THR A 714 -8.12 32.69 -16.11
C THR A 714 -7.40 33.72 -16.98
N PHE A 715 -6.40 33.31 -17.76
CA PHE A 715 -5.63 34.24 -18.60
C PHE A 715 -6.40 34.67 -19.84
N ALA A 716 -7.15 33.76 -20.48
CA ALA A 716 -8.00 34.11 -21.61
C ALA A 716 -9.08 35.13 -21.19
N THR A 717 -9.74 34.92 -20.04
CA THR A 717 -10.70 35.91 -19.54
C THR A 717 -10.04 37.23 -19.15
N TYR A 718 -8.83 37.22 -18.58
CA TYR A 718 -8.08 38.45 -18.28
C TYR A 718 -7.78 39.28 -19.54
N ILE A 719 -7.25 38.64 -20.58
CA ILE A 719 -6.89 39.30 -21.84
C ILE A 719 -8.15 39.77 -22.59
N LEU A 720 -9.23 38.98 -22.59
CA LEU A 720 -10.46 39.29 -23.32
C LEU A 720 -11.37 40.31 -22.61
N SER A 721 -11.22 40.51 -21.29
CA SER A 721 -12.12 41.40 -20.54
C SER A 721 -11.90 42.88 -20.81
N SER A 722 -10.67 43.32 -21.09
CA SER A 722 -10.37 44.74 -21.36
C SER A 722 -9.10 44.90 -22.21
N PRO A 723 -9.10 45.78 -23.22
CA PRO A 723 -7.91 46.07 -24.03
C PRO A 723 -6.73 46.66 -23.23
N GLU A 724 -7.01 47.29 -22.08
CA GLU A 724 -6.01 47.90 -21.19
C GLU A 724 -5.28 46.88 -20.29
N ASN A 725 -5.70 45.61 -20.30
CA ASN A 725 -5.09 44.57 -19.48
C ASN A 725 -3.75 44.10 -20.08
N PHE A 726 -2.65 44.74 -19.65
CA PHE A 726 -1.31 44.30 -20.00
C PHE A 726 -0.95 43.00 -19.26
N PHE A 727 -0.80 41.93 -20.02
CA PHE A 727 -0.40 40.61 -19.52
C PHE A 727 1.13 40.49 -19.55
N THR A 728 1.76 40.73 -18.39
CA THR A 728 3.22 40.65 -18.22
C THR A 728 3.66 39.24 -17.79
N ALA A 729 4.95 38.93 -18.03
CA ALA A 729 5.57 37.70 -17.56
C ALA A 729 5.39 37.52 -16.04
N GLU A 730 5.62 38.59 -15.28
CA GLU A 730 5.39 38.69 -13.84
C GLU A 730 3.98 38.24 -13.44
N LYS A 731 2.94 38.85 -14.01
CA LYS A 731 1.54 38.48 -13.74
C LYS A 731 1.26 37.01 -14.05
N ALA A 732 1.77 36.50 -15.17
CA ALA A 732 1.60 35.10 -15.56
C ALA A 732 2.21 34.15 -14.52
N PHE A 733 3.46 34.39 -14.10
CA PHE A 733 4.18 33.50 -13.20
C PHE A 733 3.67 33.52 -11.76
N VAL A 734 3.39 34.71 -11.23
CA VAL A 734 2.83 34.86 -9.88
C VAL A 734 1.48 34.16 -9.82
N SER A 735 0.65 34.35 -10.85
CA SER A 735 -0.65 33.70 -10.97
C SER A 735 -0.55 32.19 -11.10
N LEU A 736 0.34 31.66 -11.94
CA LEU A 736 0.58 30.22 -12.05
C LEU A 736 1.03 29.61 -10.72
N SER A 737 1.88 30.32 -9.97
CA SER A 737 2.36 29.88 -8.66
C SER A 737 1.23 29.83 -7.62
N LEU A 738 0.38 30.87 -7.58
CA LEU A 738 -0.79 30.90 -6.69
C LEU A 738 -1.84 29.85 -7.08
N LEU A 739 -2.09 29.64 -8.38
CA LEU A 739 -2.97 28.58 -8.87
C LEU A 739 -2.45 27.18 -8.52
N ASN A 740 -1.13 26.97 -8.48
CA ASN A 740 -0.54 25.71 -8.02
C ASN A 740 -0.82 25.46 -6.53
N ILE A 741 -0.76 26.50 -5.69
CA ILE A 741 -1.04 26.40 -4.24
C ILE A 741 -2.48 25.93 -3.98
N LEU A 742 -3.45 26.39 -4.77
CA LEU A 742 -4.87 26.01 -4.63
C LEU A 742 -5.14 24.52 -4.84
N ARG A 743 -4.27 23.80 -5.55
CA ARG A 743 -4.52 22.39 -5.93
C ARG A 743 -4.43 21.43 -4.75
N PHE A 744 -3.45 21.63 -3.88
CA PHE A 744 -3.19 20.68 -2.79
C PHE A 744 -4.37 20.58 -1.80
N PRO A 745 -4.94 21.68 -1.29
CA PRO A 745 -6.14 21.62 -0.44
C PRO A 745 -7.33 20.92 -1.11
N LEU A 746 -7.58 21.24 -2.39
CA LEU A 746 -8.71 20.67 -3.14
C LEU A 746 -8.55 19.16 -3.36
N PHE A 747 -7.33 18.70 -3.63
CA PHE A 747 -7.03 17.28 -3.78
C PHE A 747 -7.13 16.51 -2.46
N MET A 748 -6.70 17.12 -1.34
CA MET A 748 -6.66 16.44 -0.03
C MET A 748 -8.02 16.40 0.68
N PHE A 749 -8.94 17.30 0.32
CA PHE A 749 -10.22 17.45 1.01
C PHE A 749 -11.07 16.16 1.07
N PRO A 750 -11.25 15.38 -0.03
CA PRO A 750 -12.02 14.14 0.03
C PRO A 750 -11.39 13.09 0.96
N THR A 751 -10.06 12.96 0.93
CA THR A 751 -9.30 12.03 1.77
C THR A 751 -9.46 12.41 3.25
N LEU A 752 -9.40 13.71 3.56
CA LEU A 752 -9.57 14.23 4.90
C LEU A 752 -10.97 13.92 5.47
N LEU A 753 -12.02 14.15 4.67
CA LEU A 753 -13.40 13.84 5.05
C LEU A 753 -13.58 12.33 5.31
N SER A 754 -13.00 11.48 4.46
CA SER A 754 -13.01 10.03 4.65
C SER A 754 -12.33 9.62 5.96
N ASN A 755 -11.15 10.15 6.25
CA ASN A 755 -10.41 9.87 7.49
C ASN A 755 -11.18 10.31 8.74
N LEU A 756 -11.87 11.46 8.68
CA LEU A 756 -12.71 11.94 9.76
C LEU A 756 -13.89 11.01 10.04
N VAL A 757 -14.62 10.60 8.98
CA VAL A 757 -15.76 9.68 9.12
C VAL A 757 -15.29 8.34 9.70
N GLN A 758 -14.17 7.81 9.22
CA GLN A 758 -13.61 6.56 9.74
C GLN A 758 -13.19 6.67 11.20
N ALA A 759 -12.49 7.75 11.59
CA ALA A 759 -12.11 8.00 12.97
C ALA A 759 -13.35 8.18 13.87
N TYR A 760 -14.40 8.85 13.40
CA TYR A 760 -15.66 9.01 14.12
C TYR A 760 -16.36 7.67 14.41
N VAL A 761 -16.39 6.76 13.42
CA VAL A 761 -16.90 5.40 13.60
C VAL A 761 -16.03 4.63 14.60
N SER A 762 -14.72 4.77 14.52
CA SER A 762 -13.78 4.13 15.44
C SER A 762 -13.90 4.62 16.87
N VAL A 763 -14.04 5.93 17.09
CA VAL A 763 -14.38 6.51 18.39
C VAL A 763 -15.64 5.85 18.94
N ARG A 764 -16.70 5.67 18.11
CA ARG A 764 -17.94 5.02 18.56
C ARG A 764 -17.71 3.59 19.01
N ARG A 765 -16.95 2.80 18.25
CA ARG A 765 -16.67 1.38 18.55
C ARG A 765 -15.79 1.23 19.79
N VAL A 766 -14.70 1.98 19.88
CA VAL A 766 -13.82 1.99 21.05
C VAL A 766 -14.58 2.46 22.29
N THR A 767 -15.37 3.54 22.20
CA THR A 767 -16.19 4.01 23.32
C THR A 767 -17.19 2.95 23.76
N LYS A 768 -17.90 2.29 22.83
CA LYS A 768 -18.84 1.20 23.17
C LYS A 768 -18.13 0.12 23.97
N PHE A 769 -16.96 -0.33 23.51
CA PHE A 769 -16.18 -1.36 24.19
C PHE A 769 -15.67 -0.93 25.58
N LEU A 770 -15.20 0.31 25.72
CA LEU A 770 -14.70 0.83 26.99
C LEU A 770 -15.80 1.01 28.06
N VAL A 771 -17.08 0.98 27.68
CA VAL A 771 -18.23 1.09 28.59
C VAL A 771 -18.74 -0.26 29.08
N ASN A 772 -18.34 -1.37 28.45
CA ASN A 772 -18.76 -2.70 28.87
C ASN A 772 -18.44 -2.97 30.37
N THR A 773 -19.26 -3.78 31.02
CA THR A 773 -19.15 -4.02 32.47
C THR A 773 -17.80 -4.64 32.84
N GLU A 774 -17.15 -4.07 33.85
CA GLU A 774 -15.92 -4.60 34.44
C GLU A 774 -16.26 -5.50 35.63
N LEU A 775 -15.32 -6.37 35.98
CA LEU A 775 -15.32 -7.05 37.27
C LEU A 775 -15.19 -5.98 38.36
N ASP A 776 -16.02 -6.06 39.40
CA ASP A 776 -15.93 -5.17 40.55
C ASP A 776 -14.63 -5.49 41.32
N PRO A 777 -13.67 -4.55 41.40
CA PRO A 777 -12.41 -4.78 42.11
C PRO A 777 -12.59 -4.89 43.63
N VAL A 778 -13.76 -4.53 44.17
CA VAL A 778 -14.06 -4.54 45.62
C VAL A 778 -14.90 -5.76 46.03
N ALA A 779 -15.33 -6.59 45.07
CA ALA A 779 -16.15 -7.77 45.36
C ALA A 779 -15.43 -8.85 46.19
N VAL A 780 -14.11 -8.79 46.31
CA VAL A 780 -13.31 -9.71 47.13
C VAL A 780 -12.37 -8.88 48.01
N SER A 781 -12.51 -8.99 49.33
CA SER A 781 -11.52 -8.49 50.28
C SER A 781 -10.39 -9.50 50.43
N HIS A 782 -9.15 -9.00 50.51
CA HIS A 782 -7.98 -9.82 50.77
C HIS A 782 -7.57 -9.62 52.23
N GLU A 783 -8.02 -10.52 53.11
CA GLU A 783 -7.62 -10.57 54.52
C GLU A 783 -6.82 -11.84 54.79
N ASP A 784 -5.60 -11.70 55.32
CA ASP A 784 -4.74 -12.83 55.68
C ASP A 784 -5.22 -13.47 56.98
N THR A 785 -6.19 -14.38 56.86
CA THR A 785 -6.70 -15.16 57.98
C THR A 785 -6.01 -16.54 58.02
N PRO A 786 -5.21 -16.87 59.05
CA PRO A 786 -4.47 -18.13 59.09
C PRO A 786 -5.41 -19.34 59.02
N GLY A 787 -5.15 -20.25 58.08
CA GLY A 787 -5.90 -21.51 57.93
C GLY A 787 -7.24 -21.40 57.18
N VAL A 788 -7.62 -20.22 56.69
CA VAL A 788 -8.86 -20.01 55.93
C VAL A 788 -8.52 -19.56 54.51
N ALA A 789 -8.93 -20.35 53.50
CA ALA A 789 -8.62 -20.06 52.10
C ALA A 789 -9.59 -19.05 51.45
N ALA A 790 -10.88 -19.07 51.82
CA ALA A 790 -11.89 -18.12 51.38
C ALA A 790 -13.11 -18.17 52.31
N VAL A 791 -13.72 -17.01 52.57
CA VAL A 791 -14.99 -16.88 53.32
C VAL A 791 -16.04 -16.28 52.37
N ILE A 792 -17.25 -16.87 52.35
CA ILE A 792 -18.40 -16.34 51.61
C ILE A 792 -19.52 -16.12 52.63
N GLU A 793 -19.80 -14.86 52.95
CA GLU A 793 -20.89 -14.45 53.87
C GLU A 793 -22.05 -13.85 53.07
N ASN A 794 -23.25 -14.44 53.20
CA ASN A 794 -24.48 -13.97 52.55
C ASN A 794 -24.31 -13.66 51.04
N GLY A 795 -23.46 -14.44 50.37
CA GLY A 795 -23.00 -14.17 49.02
C GLY A 795 -23.99 -14.66 47.97
N THR A 796 -24.42 -13.76 47.08
CA THR A 796 -25.21 -14.10 45.89
C THR A 796 -24.31 -14.01 44.65
N LEU A 797 -24.06 -15.13 43.98
CA LEU A 797 -23.19 -15.24 42.80
C LEU A 797 -24.05 -15.49 41.56
N ALA A 798 -23.87 -14.69 40.51
CA ALA A 798 -24.61 -14.80 39.26
C ALA A 798 -23.66 -14.69 38.05
N TRP A 799 -24.04 -15.27 36.91
CA TRP A 799 -23.22 -15.23 35.68
C TRP A 799 -23.29 -13.89 34.94
N GLY A 800 -24.34 -13.11 35.18
CA GLY A 800 -24.55 -11.74 34.72
C GLY A 800 -25.39 -10.94 35.72
N SER A 801 -25.43 -9.60 35.56
CA SER A 801 -26.22 -8.72 36.45
C SER A 801 -27.71 -9.03 36.43
N ASP A 802 -28.20 -9.55 35.31
CA ASP A 802 -29.61 -9.81 35.04
C ASP A 802 -29.93 -11.31 35.02
N SER A 803 -28.93 -12.17 35.33
CA SER A 803 -29.14 -13.62 35.39
C SER A 803 -29.58 -14.03 36.78
N GLU A 804 -30.41 -15.07 36.87
CA GLU A 804 -30.72 -15.70 38.14
C GLU A 804 -29.45 -16.09 38.91
N PRO A 805 -29.47 -15.97 40.24
CA PRO A 805 -28.31 -16.31 41.06
C PRO A 805 -27.97 -17.79 40.90
N ALA A 806 -26.75 -18.04 40.44
CA ALA A 806 -26.19 -19.38 40.29
C ALA A 806 -25.80 -19.99 41.64
N LEU A 807 -25.51 -19.16 42.64
CA LEU A 807 -25.28 -19.58 44.01
C LEU A 807 -25.85 -18.52 44.96
N GLN A 808 -26.58 -18.95 45.98
CA GLN A 808 -27.12 -18.08 47.02
C GLN A 808 -26.90 -18.80 48.35
N LYS A 809 -26.16 -18.19 49.27
CA LYS A 809 -25.74 -18.83 50.53
C LYS A 809 -26.19 -18.02 51.73
#